data_AF-A0A7V8N2Q6-F1
#
_entry.id   AF-A0A7V8N2Q6-F1
#
_cell.length_a   1.000
_cell.length_b   1.000
_cell.length_c   1.000
_cell.angle_alpha   90.00
_cell.angle_beta   90.00
_cell.angle_gamma   90.00
#
_symmetry.space_group_name_H-M   'P 1'
#
loop_
_entity.id
_entity.type
_entity.pdbx_description
1 polymer ?
#
loop_
_entity_poly.entity_id
_entity_poly.type
_entity_poly.pdbx_seq_one_letter_code
_entity_poly.pdbx_strand_id
1 'polypeptide(L)'
;MKFKTGIALILSATTIGIETRLITTSAAADAQEEKTPTHALNSVTQRTVTVYPTDFLTYFQRNGSAANFNYDTQNFVQTLTPNTKDQSGNVTLKTKVDMSQNFTLSGSINLGNKSSRTGGADVVGFLFHPGNTDVVGVKGGAAGIGGVQGAFGFKLDTYYNYDGDPYFYPDPSEFSPSQAYGAFVDGTSGVAQTLEEGAQPISQPSNNQFKSLKMSYDGTSKIMTVAYDGKIWQQDVSDLIGTNQSMAFSISASTGDNFNLQQLQLSNFQYTIAQGTVHANYLDENGQSLKATITTSGDIDTLYTTNQATISGYTFERVTGAAHIGTYQANVQDVNYIYKRNQGFATITYIDDTTGQVLTQKEITGATGETTNYTTKTDIATFLSKGYQYVSDNFPKVGVVLSDQHQNFEVHLTHQSIKTTENKQVKEVVHYQYENGKQALNDYLAIPLKFTRTITTDQATGGKTYGNWLAAKETTFNKVISPTLKGLTPDASQIAAIDKVTGDTADIDKTVVYRANHEEASVDYLDDTTHQTLTVKDLSGDFGASDAYRTAEMIQHYRAQGYALASDSYPTSGVVYDEDGVVKHYHVHLAHQTNAKSEAKIVNETVHYQYQNGSQAADDYTASPLRFTRTVISDRVTGNQIKGSWTPVGETTFGTVTSPSIQGDTPDQSQIDAVLFVSGDSTDIVKTVIYAANPEKARVTYLDDTRDKILSSQELTGDFGTRDNYKTDETIKKYQGQGYALVSDTYPKTGVIYDEDGRVKYYEVHLSHDTVKSIETKTVYEVVHYVYQNGDKAVTDFVAIPLEFTRTVATDQATGDKTDGDWIASSGTSFDKVISPSLKNYTPDEPQVAAIDKVSGETKDIVKTIVYTKVPRPVKMPTDKDKVVPHYPSQPSESGHKTQTPSVPVIAQASKKELPDTGAKSGISETIFGVIIFFATAKWLKFRKNQE
;
A
#
# COMPACT_ATOMS: atom_id res chain seq x y z
N MET A 1 -44.90 23.03 -48.65
CA MET A 1 -46.21 23.49 -48.13
C MET A 1 -45.96 24.39 -46.92
N LYS A 2 -46.85 25.38 -46.66
CA LYS A 2 -47.09 26.13 -45.39
C LYS A 2 -45.83 26.51 -44.55
N PHE A 3 -45.35 27.76 -44.56
CA PHE A 3 -45.85 28.92 -43.77
C PHE A 3 -46.01 28.58 -42.27
N LYS A 4 -45.43 29.30 -41.29
CA LYS A 4 -45.23 30.75 -41.01
C LYS A 4 -44.02 30.92 -40.04
N THR A 5 -43.45 32.06 -39.61
CA THR A 5 -43.18 33.48 -40.03
C THR A 5 -42.25 34.09 -38.93
N GLY A 6 -41.50 35.20 -39.07
CA GLY A 6 -41.44 36.22 -40.12
C GLY A 6 -41.70 37.64 -39.59
N ILE A 7 -40.74 38.23 -38.86
CA ILE A 7 -40.70 39.67 -38.48
C ILE A 7 -39.25 40.16 -38.61
N ALA A 8 -39.07 41.38 -39.12
CA ALA A 8 -37.83 42.15 -39.02
C ALA A 8 -38.20 43.61 -38.67
N LEU A 9 -37.34 44.32 -37.94
CA LEU A 9 -37.46 45.76 -37.69
C LEU A 9 -36.07 46.41 -37.64
N ILE A 10 -36.03 47.74 -37.72
CA ILE A 10 -34.86 48.57 -38.02
C ILE A 10 -34.75 49.67 -36.94
N LEU A 11 -33.54 50.04 -36.48
CA LEU A 11 -33.03 51.44 -36.32
C LEU A 11 -31.76 51.52 -35.43
N SER A 12 -30.98 52.61 -35.60
CA SER A 12 -29.97 53.25 -34.70
C SER A 12 -28.93 52.36 -33.98
N ALA A 13 -27.61 52.47 -34.12
CA ALA A 13 -26.66 53.54 -34.52
C ALA A 13 -26.29 54.59 -33.43
N THR A 14 -25.01 55.01 -33.46
CA THR A 14 -24.30 56.01 -32.59
C THR A 14 -24.13 55.65 -31.09
N THR A 15 -23.00 55.76 -30.35
CA THR A 15 -21.52 56.04 -30.47
C THR A 15 -21.11 56.94 -29.28
N ILE A 16 -19.79 57.12 -29.01
CA ILE A 16 -19.14 58.02 -28.01
C ILE A 16 -18.96 57.37 -26.61
N GLY A 17 -17.83 57.47 -25.90
CA GLY A 17 -16.50 58.05 -26.21
C GLY A 17 -15.42 57.54 -25.22
N ILE A 18 -14.11 57.45 -25.53
CA ILE A 18 -13.05 58.51 -25.50
C ILE A 18 -13.20 59.47 -24.28
N GLU A 19 -12.17 59.72 -23.43
CA GLU A 19 -10.78 60.07 -23.77
C GLU A 19 -9.65 59.69 -22.77
N THR A 20 -8.42 59.70 -23.33
CA THR A 20 -7.08 60.15 -22.86
C THR A 20 -6.89 60.73 -21.42
N ARG A 21 -5.69 60.74 -20.80
CA ARG A 21 -4.43 61.35 -21.33
C ARG A 21 -3.16 61.13 -20.44
N LEU A 22 -1.98 60.92 -21.07
CA LEU A 22 -0.55 61.21 -20.70
C LEU A 22 -0.07 61.23 -19.21
N ILE A 23 1.19 60.94 -18.82
CA ILE A 23 2.53 61.26 -19.40
C ILE A 23 3.55 60.09 -19.18
N THR A 24 4.62 60.07 -19.98
CA THR A 24 5.87 59.26 -19.92
C THR A 24 6.62 59.33 -18.55
N THR A 25 7.60 58.47 -18.18
CA THR A 25 8.79 58.01 -18.93
C THR A 25 9.43 56.67 -18.45
N SER A 26 10.06 55.98 -19.41
CA SER A 26 11.31 55.18 -19.28
C SER A 26 11.43 54.04 -18.25
N ALA A 27 11.45 52.81 -18.77
CA ALA A 27 12.41 51.77 -18.37
C ALA A 27 12.78 50.94 -19.63
N ALA A 28 13.90 50.22 -19.60
CA ALA A 28 14.41 49.49 -20.77
C ALA A 28 13.54 48.26 -21.12
N ALA A 29 13.52 47.90 -22.40
CA ALA A 29 13.23 46.52 -22.79
C ALA A 29 14.43 45.66 -22.38
N ASP A 30 14.24 44.82 -21.37
CA ASP A 30 15.18 43.73 -21.07
C ASP A 30 14.73 42.47 -21.80
N ALA A 31 15.66 41.79 -22.45
CA ALA A 31 15.36 40.65 -23.31
C ALA A 31 15.30 39.37 -22.47
N GLN A 32 14.17 39.16 -21.78
CA GLN A 32 13.91 37.85 -21.19
C GLN A 32 13.69 36.82 -22.30
N GLU A 33 14.71 35.99 -22.51
CA GLU A 33 14.56 34.68 -23.16
C GLU A 33 13.38 33.94 -22.50
N GLU A 34 12.48 33.38 -23.31
CA GLU A 34 11.56 32.36 -22.80
C GLU A 34 12.40 31.15 -22.38
N LYS A 35 12.79 31.10 -21.10
CA LYS A 35 13.47 29.94 -20.52
C LYS A 35 12.56 28.72 -20.69
N THR A 36 12.95 27.86 -21.63
CA THR A 36 12.36 26.54 -21.86
C THR A 36 12.09 25.87 -20.52
N PRO A 37 10.87 25.36 -20.25
CA PRO A 37 10.57 24.75 -18.96
C PRO A 37 11.37 23.45 -18.81
N THR A 38 12.53 23.55 -18.15
CA THR A 38 13.39 22.43 -17.79
C THR A 38 12.75 21.60 -16.67
N HIS A 39 11.75 20.81 -17.05
CA HIS A 39 11.26 19.71 -16.23
C HIS A 39 12.45 18.82 -15.86
N ALA A 40 12.70 18.70 -14.56
CA ALA A 40 13.86 17.98 -14.05
C ALA A 40 13.84 16.51 -14.48
N LEU A 41 14.97 15.99 -14.96
CA LEU A 41 15.15 14.56 -15.23
C LEU A 41 15.01 13.78 -13.91
N ASN A 42 13.84 13.19 -13.66
CA ASN A 42 13.61 12.28 -12.53
C ASN A 42 12.40 11.34 -12.73
N SER A 43 12.37 10.59 -13.84
CA SER A 43 11.73 9.25 -13.95
C SER A 43 11.81 8.67 -15.37
N VAL A 44 13.01 8.26 -15.81
CA VAL A 44 13.23 7.64 -17.14
C VAL A 44 12.79 6.16 -17.16
N THR A 45 11.63 5.86 -16.58
CA THR A 45 11.11 4.50 -16.38
C THR A 45 9.77 4.25 -17.08
N GLN A 46 9.05 5.28 -17.55
CA GLN A 46 7.78 5.10 -18.26
C GLN A 46 7.92 4.92 -19.78
N ARG A 47 8.93 5.52 -20.43
CA ARG A 47 9.21 5.34 -21.87
C ARG A 47 10.06 4.10 -22.20
N THR A 48 10.56 3.40 -21.18
CA THR A 48 11.45 2.24 -21.35
C THR A 48 10.64 0.97 -21.54
N VAL A 49 10.61 0.45 -22.76
CA VAL A 49 9.89 -0.78 -23.10
C VAL A 49 10.85 -1.95 -23.27
N THR A 50 10.36 -3.16 -23.07
CA THR A 50 11.06 -4.40 -23.43
C THR A 50 10.16 -5.19 -24.36
N VAL A 51 10.49 -5.21 -25.65
CA VAL A 51 9.83 -6.06 -26.64
C VAL A 51 10.17 -7.51 -26.31
N TYR A 52 9.14 -8.33 -26.16
CA TYR A 52 9.27 -9.77 -25.96
C TYR A 52 8.89 -10.53 -27.24
N PRO A 53 9.27 -11.82 -27.36
CA PRO A 53 8.96 -12.58 -28.56
C PRO A 53 7.44 -12.73 -28.79
N THR A 54 6.66 -12.70 -27.71
CA THR A 54 5.18 -12.74 -27.71
C THR A 54 4.50 -11.46 -28.19
N ASP A 55 5.16 -10.29 -28.12
CA ASP A 55 4.61 -8.99 -28.52
C ASP A 55 5.35 -8.35 -29.71
N PHE A 56 6.20 -9.13 -30.40
CA PHE A 56 7.02 -8.69 -31.53
C PHE A 56 6.25 -7.85 -32.57
N LEU A 57 5.06 -8.30 -32.99
CA LEU A 57 4.23 -7.61 -33.99
C LEU A 57 3.52 -6.35 -33.46
N THR A 58 3.53 -6.11 -32.14
CA THR A 58 3.09 -4.85 -31.53
C THR A 58 4.11 -3.75 -31.84
N TYR A 59 5.40 -4.02 -31.63
CA TYR A 59 6.48 -3.03 -31.74
C TYR A 59 7.17 -3.00 -33.11
N PHE A 60 7.24 -4.13 -33.81
CA PHE A 60 7.83 -4.23 -35.15
C PHE A 60 6.76 -4.33 -36.25
N GLN A 61 7.04 -3.70 -37.38
CA GLN A 61 6.34 -3.88 -38.65
C GLN A 61 7.19 -4.78 -39.57
N ARG A 62 6.56 -5.59 -40.43
CA ARG A 62 7.23 -6.49 -41.38
C ARG A 62 7.07 -5.94 -42.80
N ASN A 63 8.17 -5.75 -43.52
CA ASN A 63 8.15 -5.18 -44.88
C ASN A 63 8.94 -6.05 -45.88
N GLY A 64 8.70 -5.84 -47.18
CA GLY A 64 9.32 -6.65 -48.24
C GLY A 64 8.95 -8.14 -48.13
N SER A 65 9.91 -9.03 -48.42
CA SER A 65 9.69 -10.49 -48.29
C SER A 65 9.29 -10.92 -46.87
N ALA A 66 9.70 -10.20 -45.82
CA ALA A 66 9.33 -10.51 -44.45
C ALA A 66 7.82 -10.34 -44.17
N ALA A 67 7.12 -9.52 -44.97
CA ALA A 67 5.66 -9.42 -44.89
C ALA A 67 4.96 -10.71 -45.38
N ASN A 68 5.55 -11.40 -46.37
CA ASN A 68 4.99 -12.61 -46.97
C ASN A 68 5.14 -13.86 -46.08
N PHE A 69 6.06 -13.83 -45.11
CA PHE A 69 6.23 -14.91 -44.12
C PHE A 69 5.70 -14.45 -42.76
N ASN A 70 4.56 -15.01 -42.36
CA ASN A 70 4.00 -14.78 -41.03
C ASN A 70 5.04 -15.09 -39.95
N TYR A 71 5.01 -14.30 -38.87
CA TYR A 71 5.82 -14.54 -37.69
C TYR A 71 5.42 -15.88 -37.06
N ASP A 72 6.40 -16.75 -36.86
CA ASP A 72 6.20 -18.05 -36.20
C ASP A 72 6.01 -17.80 -34.70
N THR A 73 4.75 -17.85 -34.24
CA THR A 73 4.40 -17.64 -32.83
C THR A 73 4.65 -18.86 -31.93
N GLN A 74 5.08 -20.00 -32.49
CA GLN A 74 5.46 -21.20 -31.73
C GLN A 74 6.97 -21.20 -31.42
N ASN A 75 7.80 -20.85 -32.41
CA ASN A 75 9.25 -20.86 -32.30
C ASN A 75 9.87 -19.44 -32.21
N PHE A 76 9.03 -18.40 -32.29
CA PHE A 76 9.40 -16.97 -32.21
C PHE A 76 10.32 -16.46 -33.33
N VAL A 77 10.17 -17.04 -34.52
CA VAL A 77 11.02 -16.77 -35.69
C VAL A 77 10.33 -15.84 -36.69
N GLN A 78 11.01 -14.76 -37.07
CA GLN A 78 10.71 -14.02 -38.28
C GLN A 78 11.66 -14.44 -39.41
N THR A 79 11.09 -14.93 -40.52
CA THR A 79 11.85 -15.08 -41.77
C THR A 79 11.95 -13.72 -42.45
N LEU A 80 13.17 -13.24 -42.69
CA LEU A 80 13.42 -11.96 -43.36
C LEU A 80 13.49 -12.18 -44.88
N THR A 81 14.31 -13.13 -45.32
CA THR A 81 14.32 -13.67 -46.69
C THR A 81 14.20 -15.21 -46.67
N PRO A 82 13.38 -15.81 -47.57
CA PRO A 82 13.42 -17.24 -47.82
C PRO A 82 14.67 -17.61 -48.64
N ASN A 83 14.98 -18.91 -48.72
CA ASN A 83 16.06 -19.45 -49.55
C ASN A 83 15.70 -19.39 -51.05
N THR A 84 15.63 -18.19 -51.62
CA THR A 84 15.21 -17.91 -53.01
C THR A 84 15.90 -16.63 -53.49
N LYS A 85 16.13 -16.48 -54.80
CA LYS A 85 16.75 -15.27 -55.39
C LYS A 85 15.91 -14.01 -55.21
N ASP A 86 16.59 -12.87 -55.34
CA ASP A 86 16.04 -11.52 -55.51
C ASP A 86 15.19 -10.94 -54.36
N GLN A 87 15.09 -11.64 -53.24
CA GLN A 87 14.35 -11.22 -52.06
C GLN A 87 15.03 -10.04 -51.35
N SER A 88 14.21 -9.17 -50.76
CA SER A 88 14.62 -8.18 -49.77
C SER A 88 13.48 -8.01 -48.78
N GLY A 89 13.78 -8.12 -47.49
CA GLY A 89 12.79 -8.09 -46.43
C GLY A 89 13.39 -7.59 -45.13
N ASN A 90 12.59 -6.87 -44.36
CA ASN A 90 13.05 -6.25 -43.13
C ASN A 90 11.95 -6.23 -42.07
N VAL A 91 12.38 -5.93 -40.85
CA VAL A 91 11.48 -5.51 -39.78
C VAL A 91 11.90 -4.14 -39.25
N THR A 92 10.97 -3.20 -39.25
CA THR A 92 11.19 -1.84 -38.72
C THR A 92 10.51 -1.67 -37.37
N LEU A 93 11.16 -0.96 -36.46
CA LEU A 93 10.58 -0.55 -35.19
C LEU A 93 9.60 0.60 -35.44
N LYS A 94 8.34 0.47 -35.00
CA LYS A 94 7.28 1.46 -35.29
C LYS A 94 7.51 2.81 -34.58
N THR A 95 8.25 2.78 -33.49
CA THR A 95 8.72 3.92 -32.68
C THR A 95 10.22 4.12 -32.86
N LYS A 96 10.72 5.31 -32.53
CA LYS A 96 12.17 5.61 -32.54
C LYS A 96 12.82 5.26 -31.20
N VAL A 97 14.13 4.99 -31.25
CA VAL A 97 15.01 4.73 -30.11
C VAL A 97 15.61 6.04 -29.61
N ASP A 98 15.53 6.28 -28.31
CA ASP A 98 16.13 7.42 -27.62
C ASP A 98 17.62 7.17 -27.40
N MET A 99 18.48 7.77 -28.24
CA MET A 99 19.94 7.59 -28.21
C MET A 99 20.61 8.38 -27.06
N SER A 100 19.85 9.07 -26.21
CA SER A 100 20.34 9.53 -24.90
C SER A 100 20.36 8.40 -23.87
N GLN A 101 19.62 7.30 -24.10
CA GLN A 101 19.43 6.20 -23.17
C GLN A 101 20.09 4.89 -23.63
N ASN A 102 20.24 3.95 -22.70
CA ASN A 102 20.78 2.64 -22.98
C ASN A 102 19.75 1.76 -23.72
N PHE A 103 20.23 0.87 -24.59
CA PHE A 103 19.40 -0.19 -25.17
C PHE A 103 20.13 -1.54 -25.21
N THR A 104 19.37 -2.64 -25.30
CA THR A 104 19.90 -4.00 -25.48
C THR A 104 18.93 -4.86 -26.29
N LEU A 105 19.38 -5.27 -27.46
CA LEU A 105 18.77 -6.27 -28.33
C LEU A 105 19.44 -7.63 -28.08
N SER A 106 18.65 -8.66 -27.77
CA SER A 106 19.12 -10.03 -27.56
C SER A 106 18.30 -11.01 -28.41
N GLY A 107 18.95 -11.97 -29.05
CA GLY A 107 18.28 -12.94 -29.92
C GLY A 107 19.23 -13.94 -30.55
N SER A 108 18.89 -14.39 -31.75
CA SER A 108 19.75 -15.18 -32.62
C SER A 108 19.45 -14.93 -34.09
N ILE A 109 20.47 -15.02 -34.94
CA ILE A 109 20.36 -14.88 -36.40
C ILE A 109 20.74 -16.20 -37.07
N ASN A 110 19.86 -16.67 -37.96
CA ASN A 110 20.19 -17.68 -38.95
C ASN A 110 20.65 -16.95 -40.24
N LEU A 111 21.89 -17.22 -40.68
CA LEU A 111 22.47 -16.69 -41.93
C LEU A 111 22.34 -17.68 -43.11
N GLY A 112 21.69 -18.82 -42.91
CA GLY A 112 21.36 -19.81 -43.94
C GLY A 112 22.27 -21.05 -43.97
N ASN A 113 22.35 -21.68 -45.15
CA ASN A 113 23.01 -22.96 -45.35
C ASN A 113 24.07 -23.01 -46.45
N LYS A 114 24.39 -21.86 -47.06
CA LYS A 114 25.42 -21.75 -48.10
C LYS A 114 26.35 -20.59 -47.76
N SER A 115 27.65 -20.80 -47.91
CA SER A 115 28.63 -19.71 -48.06
C SER A 115 28.53 -19.09 -49.45
N SER A 116 29.13 -17.93 -49.65
CA SER A 116 29.24 -17.30 -50.99
C SER A 116 29.91 -18.19 -52.04
N ARG A 117 30.87 -19.05 -51.66
CA ARG A 117 31.44 -20.08 -52.57
C ARG A 117 30.44 -21.16 -53.01
N THR A 118 29.34 -21.31 -52.29
CA THR A 118 28.28 -22.29 -52.54
C THR A 118 26.95 -21.65 -52.92
N GLY A 119 26.96 -20.36 -53.30
CA GLY A 119 25.78 -19.63 -53.77
C GLY A 119 24.92 -19.01 -52.65
N GLY A 120 25.50 -18.77 -51.47
CA GLY A 120 24.86 -18.11 -50.34
C GLY A 120 25.21 -16.63 -50.22
N ALA A 121 24.19 -15.80 -50.08
CA ALA A 121 24.27 -14.34 -49.98
C ALA A 121 22.91 -13.81 -49.46
N ASP A 122 22.71 -12.51 -49.22
CA ASP A 122 23.71 -11.44 -49.21
C ASP A 122 24.17 -11.19 -47.76
N VAL A 123 23.36 -10.45 -47.00
CA VAL A 123 23.74 -9.84 -45.73
C VAL A 123 22.51 -9.63 -44.84
N VAL A 124 22.71 -9.75 -43.51
CA VAL A 124 21.75 -9.25 -42.50
C VAL A 124 22.30 -7.97 -41.87
N GLY A 125 21.59 -6.86 -42.05
CA GLY A 125 21.98 -5.54 -41.57
C GLY A 125 21.10 -5.04 -40.42
N PHE A 126 21.71 -4.26 -39.52
CA PHE A 126 21.07 -3.59 -38.39
C PHE A 126 21.26 -2.08 -38.61
N LEU A 127 20.17 -1.35 -38.85
CA LEU A 127 20.16 0.05 -39.25
C LEU A 127 19.65 0.94 -38.10
N PHE A 128 20.34 2.06 -37.86
CA PHE A 128 19.85 3.24 -37.12
C PHE A 128 19.94 4.48 -38.01
N HIS A 129 18.93 5.36 -38.00
CA HIS A 129 18.90 6.60 -38.80
C HIS A 129 17.85 7.61 -38.27
N PRO A 130 18.00 8.93 -38.51
CA PRO A 130 17.09 9.94 -37.98
C PRO A 130 15.76 10.06 -38.74
N GLY A 131 15.64 9.44 -39.93
CA GLY A 131 14.46 9.48 -40.80
C GLY A 131 13.22 8.78 -40.25
N ASN A 132 12.18 8.61 -41.07
CA ASN A 132 10.93 8.01 -40.64
C ASN A 132 11.05 6.50 -40.37
N THR A 133 10.25 5.98 -39.43
CA THR A 133 10.24 4.57 -38.96
C THR A 133 9.86 3.52 -40.02
N ASP A 134 9.47 3.91 -41.22
CA ASP A 134 9.19 3.05 -42.37
C ASP A 134 10.32 3.01 -43.41
N VAL A 135 11.32 3.89 -43.31
CA VAL A 135 12.46 3.96 -44.24
C VAL A 135 13.51 2.90 -43.93
N VAL A 136 13.95 2.17 -44.95
CA VAL A 136 15.06 1.21 -44.91
C VAL A 136 15.85 1.34 -46.22
N GLY A 137 17.16 1.10 -46.17
CA GLY A 137 18.05 1.23 -47.32
C GLY A 137 17.98 0.12 -48.36
N VAL A 138 18.89 0.18 -49.31
CA VAL A 138 18.94 -0.65 -50.51
C VAL A 138 19.43 -2.08 -50.20
N LYS A 139 18.96 -3.04 -51.01
CA LYS A 139 19.35 -4.47 -50.93
C LYS A 139 20.78 -4.73 -51.45
N GLY A 140 21.34 -5.90 -51.16
CA GLY A 140 22.71 -6.26 -51.54
C GLY A 140 23.76 -5.68 -50.58
N GLY A 141 24.95 -5.35 -51.07
CA GLY A 141 26.09 -4.90 -50.26
C GLY A 141 25.83 -3.65 -49.40
N ALA A 142 24.82 -2.84 -49.76
CA ALA A 142 24.29 -1.75 -48.96
C ALA A 142 23.65 -2.17 -47.62
N ALA A 143 23.38 -3.46 -47.40
CA ALA A 143 22.90 -4.04 -46.15
C ALA A 143 21.62 -3.42 -45.56
N GLY A 144 20.80 -2.78 -46.38
CA GLY A 144 19.66 -1.98 -45.93
C GLY A 144 20.06 -0.71 -45.15
N ILE A 145 21.34 -0.32 -45.18
CA ILE A 145 21.89 0.90 -44.57
C ILE A 145 22.15 1.95 -45.67
N GLY A 146 22.78 1.54 -46.77
CA GLY A 146 23.04 2.40 -47.92
C GLY A 146 21.75 2.91 -48.59
N GLY A 147 21.76 4.14 -49.09
CA GLY A 147 20.60 4.84 -49.62
C GLY A 147 19.75 5.59 -48.57
N VAL A 148 20.11 5.53 -47.29
CA VAL A 148 19.47 6.32 -46.21
C VAL A 148 20.48 7.32 -45.65
N GLN A 149 20.18 8.62 -45.78
CA GLN A 149 21.06 9.66 -45.25
C GLN A 149 21.01 9.71 -43.71
N GLY A 150 22.16 9.94 -43.08
CA GLY A 150 22.30 9.89 -41.61
C GLY A 150 22.20 8.48 -41.03
N ALA A 151 22.36 7.44 -41.84
CA ALA A 151 22.30 6.06 -41.40
C ALA A 151 23.63 5.56 -40.80
N PHE A 152 23.56 4.59 -39.91
CA PHE A 152 24.71 3.79 -39.49
C PHE A 152 24.23 2.45 -38.91
N GLY A 153 25.17 1.57 -38.56
CA GLY A 153 24.88 0.41 -37.73
C GLY A 153 25.87 -0.72 -37.90
N PHE A 154 25.38 -1.95 -38.07
CA PHE A 154 26.21 -3.15 -38.09
C PHE A 154 25.72 -4.14 -39.16
N LYS A 155 26.62 -4.84 -39.85
CA LYS A 155 26.27 -5.91 -40.80
C LYS A 155 26.91 -7.25 -40.45
N LEU A 156 26.14 -8.33 -40.66
CA LEU A 156 26.60 -9.72 -40.72
C LEU A 156 26.56 -10.15 -42.19
N ASP A 157 27.69 -10.01 -42.87
CA ASP A 157 27.80 -10.26 -44.30
C ASP A 157 28.24 -11.70 -44.61
N THR A 158 27.69 -12.27 -45.68
CA THR A 158 28.01 -13.62 -46.16
C THR A 158 28.54 -13.62 -47.60
N TYR A 159 28.43 -12.48 -48.29
CA TYR A 159 28.95 -12.25 -49.62
C TYR A 159 30.24 -11.39 -49.54
N TYR A 160 30.87 -11.14 -50.69
CA TYR A 160 32.00 -10.24 -50.80
C TYR A 160 31.84 -9.40 -52.07
N ASN A 161 31.60 -8.11 -51.90
CA ASN A 161 31.45 -7.15 -52.98
C ASN A 161 32.80 -6.57 -53.39
N TYR A 162 33.31 -7.03 -54.54
CA TYR A 162 34.52 -6.51 -55.19
C TYR A 162 34.38 -5.04 -55.65
N ASP A 163 33.19 -4.70 -56.15
CA ASP A 163 32.84 -3.38 -56.65
C ASP A 163 31.71 -2.80 -55.80
N GLY A 164 31.74 -1.48 -55.59
CA GLY A 164 30.68 -0.70 -54.96
C GLY A 164 29.68 -0.16 -55.98
N ASP A 165 28.63 0.48 -55.47
CA ASP A 165 27.61 1.17 -56.27
C ASP A 165 27.28 2.55 -55.64
N PRO A 166 26.30 3.33 -56.15
CA PRO A 166 25.93 4.62 -55.56
C PRO A 166 25.42 4.59 -54.12
N TYR A 167 25.25 3.41 -53.51
CA TYR A 167 24.72 3.18 -52.17
C TYR A 167 25.70 2.48 -51.23
N PHE A 168 26.79 1.87 -51.73
CA PHE A 168 27.82 1.25 -50.86
C PHE A 168 29.21 1.18 -51.50
N TYR A 169 30.27 1.23 -50.68
CA TYR A 169 31.66 1.02 -51.08
C TYR A 169 32.05 -0.47 -51.05
N PRO A 170 33.08 -0.91 -51.83
CA PRO A 170 33.57 -2.29 -51.79
C PRO A 170 33.87 -2.82 -50.38
N ASP A 171 33.75 -4.13 -50.20
CA ASP A 171 34.03 -4.76 -48.91
C ASP A 171 35.54 -4.82 -48.60
N PRO A 172 35.95 -4.83 -47.31
CA PRO A 172 37.37 -4.80 -46.93
C PRO A 172 38.14 -5.98 -47.48
N SER A 173 39.25 -5.70 -48.18
CA SER A 173 39.93 -6.70 -49.01
C SER A 173 40.46 -7.94 -48.26
N GLU A 174 40.60 -7.88 -46.94
CA GLU A 174 40.93 -9.03 -46.08
C GLU A 174 39.88 -10.15 -46.10
N PHE A 175 38.63 -9.84 -46.44
CA PHE A 175 37.54 -10.82 -46.56
C PHE A 175 37.43 -11.43 -47.96
N SER A 176 38.22 -10.94 -48.93
CA SER A 176 38.24 -11.47 -50.29
C SER A 176 38.74 -12.92 -50.31
N PRO A 177 38.18 -13.83 -51.13
CA PRO A 177 37.11 -13.62 -52.11
C PRO A 177 35.70 -13.99 -51.59
N SER A 178 35.53 -14.34 -50.31
CA SER A 178 34.30 -15.04 -49.86
C SER A 178 34.14 -15.19 -48.34
N GLN A 179 34.93 -14.50 -47.51
CA GLN A 179 34.92 -14.75 -46.07
C GLN A 179 33.78 -13.97 -45.42
N ALA A 180 32.75 -14.68 -44.93
CA ALA A 180 31.68 -14.08 -44.16
C ALA A 180 32.25 -13.31 -42.96
N TYR A 181 31.73 -12.13 -42.66
CA TYR A 181 32.29 -11.26 -41.61
C TYR A 181 31.22 -10.44 -40.89
N GLY A 182 31.58 -9.88 -39.74
CA GLY A 182 30.82 -8.87 -39.02
C GLY A 182 31.60 -7.57 -38.95
N ALA A 183 30.93 -6.43 -39.10
CA ALA A 183 31.53 -5.11 -38.99
C ALA A 183 30.48 -4.02 -38.69
N PHE A 184 30.93 -2.91 -38.12
CA PHE A 184 30.16 -1.67 -38.11
C PHE A 184 30.16 -1.02 -39.50
N VAL A 185 29.15 -0.20 -39.77
CA VAL A 185 28.92 0.47 -41.05
C VAL A 185 28.56 1.93 -40.80
N ASP A 186 29.31 2.85 -41.40
CA ASP A 186 28.93 4.25 -41.54
C ASP A 186 28.09 4.40 -42.83
N GLY A 187 26.87 4.93 -42.73
CA GLY A 187 26.03 5.28 -43.87
C GLY A 187 25.60 6.74 -43.85
N THR A 188 26.28 7.60 -43.08
CA THR A 188 25.82 8.96 -42.75
C THR A 188 25.70 9.84 -43.99
N SER A 189 26.59 9.61 -44.96
CA SER A 189 26.58 10.22 -46.29
C SER A 189 25.42 9.79 -47.21
N GLY A 190 24.69 8.72 -46.84
CA GLY A 190 23.80 7.97 -47.74
C GLY A 190 24.48 6.83 -48.49
N VAL A 191 25.81 6.70 -48.39
CA VAL A 191 26.59 5.59 -48.97
C VAL A 191 27.17 4.75 -47.83
N ALA A 192 26.88 3.45 -47.80
CA ALA A 192 27.36 2.52 -46.77
C ALA A 192 28.85 2.20 -46.97
N GLN A 193 29.65 2.53 -45.96
CA GLN A 193 31.06 2.20 -45.84
C GLN A 193 31.25 1.21 -44.70
N THR A 194 31.82 0.05 -44.98
CA THR A 194 32.28 -0.86 -43.92
C THR A 194 33.40 -0.17 -43.13
N LEU A 195 33.28 -0.11 -41.81
CA LEU A 195 34.40 0.30 -40.95
C LEU A 195 35.38 -0.88 -40.86
N GLU A 196 36.53 -0.75 -41.52
CA GLU A 196 37.57 -1.79 -41.55
C GLU A 196 38.18 -2.01 -40.15
N GLU A 197 38.35 -0.93 -39.38
CA GLU A 197 38.86 -1.02 -38.02
C GLU A 197 37.88 -1.79 -37.11
N GLY A 198 38.32 -2.93 -36.61
CA GLY A 198 37.50 -3.82 -35.77
C GLY A 198 36.60 -4.80 -36.54
N ALA A 199 36.58 -4.78 -37.88
CA ALA A 199 35.91 -5.82 -38.67
C ALA A 199 36.52 -7.21 -38.38
N GLN A 200 35.70 -8.27 -38.41
CA GLN A 200 36.15 -9.62 -38.05
C GLN A 200 35.43 -10.73 -38.83
N PRO A 201 36.13 -11.81 -39.24
CA PRO A 201 35.52 -12.92 -39.95
C PRO A 201 34.60 -13.75 -39.02
N ILE A 202 33.46 -14.22 -39.50
CA ILE A 202 32.52 -15.09 -38.77
C ILE A 202 32.45 -16.50 -39.38
N SER A 203 31.99 -17.48 -38.60
CA SER A 203 31.94 -18.87 -39.04
C SER A 203 30.84 -19.07 -40.10
N GLN A 204 31.23 -19.52 -41.29
CA GLN A 204 30.41 -19.59 -42.51
C GLN A 204 29.05 -20.32 -42.32
N PRO A 205 27.94 -19.79 -42.85
CA PRO A 205 26.65 -20.47 -42.88
C PRO A 205 26.70 -21.76 -43.72
N SER A 206 26.15 -22.85 -43.18
CA SER A 206 26.27 -24.20 -43.77
C SER A 206 25.09 -25.14 -43.51
N ASN A 207 24.19 -24.82 -42.57
CA ASN A 207 23.20 -25.76 -42.04
C ASN A 207 21.91 -25.12 -41.49
N ASN A 208 21.64 -23.83 -41.76
CA ASN A 208 20.52 -23.06 -41.20
C ASN A 208 20.50 -22.94 -39.66
N GLN A 209 21.65 -23.07 -38.97
CA GLN A 209 21.70 -22.88 -37.52
C GLN A 209 21.55 -21.41 -37.13
N PHE A 210 20.64 -21.16 -36.19
CA PHE A 210 20.58 -19.92 -35.42
C PHE A 210 21.83 -19.79 -34.53
N LYS A 211 22.43 -18.59 -34.53
CA LYS A 211 23.58 -18.24 -33.71
C LYS A 211 23.25 -17.04 -32.83
N SER A 212 23.68 -17.11 -31.57
CA SER A 212 23.42 -16.08 -30.55
C SER A 212 23.89 -14.70 -31.01
N LEU A 213 23.01 -13.70 -30.83
CA LEU A 213 23.26 -12.28 -31.07
C LEU A 213 22.91 -11.49 -29.80
N LYS A 214 23.79 -10.58 -29.40
CA LYS A 214 23.47 -9.49 -28.48
C LYS A 214 24.07 -8.18 -28.99
N MET A 215 23.26 -7.14 -29.13
CA MET A 215 23.72 -5.78 -29.37
C MET A 215 23.29 -4.93 -28.18
N SER A 216 24.22 -4.17 -27.59
CA SER A 216 23.96 -3.28 -26.47
C SER A 216 24.67 -1.95 -26.65
N TYR A 217 23.99 -0.86 -26.32
CA TYR A 217 24.48 0.51 -26.45
C TYR A 217 24.31 1.25 -25.13
N ASP A 218 25.34 2.01 -24.76
CA ASP A 218 25.34 2.86 -23.57
C ASP A 218 25.14 4.34 -23.96
N GLY A 219 24.03 4.93 -23.50
CA GLY A 219 23.61 6.28 -23.86
C GLY A 219 24.47 7.40 -23.26
N THR A 220 25.32 7.09 -22.28
CA THR A 220 26.25 8.07 -21.68
C THR A 220 27.56 8.13 -22.43
N SER A 221 28.19 6.96 -22.66
CA SER A 221 29.50 6.82 -23.30
C SER A 221 29.44 6.69 -24.83
N LYS A 222 28.24 6.54 -25.41
CA LYS A 222 27.99 6.36 -26.85
C LYS A 222 28.63 5.11 -27.46
N ILE A 223 29.13 4.20 -26.63
CA ILE A 223 29.71 2.94 -27.06
C ILE A 223 28.60 1.96 -27.45
N MET A 224 28.61 1.50 -28.70
CA MET A 224 27.84 0.35 -29.15
C MET A 224 28.72 -0.90 -29.12
N THR A 225 28.21 -1.99 -28.54
CA THR A 225 28.88 -3.29 -28.47
C THR A 225 27.98 -4.35 -29.10
N VAL A 226 28.49 -5.07 -30.08
CA VAL A 226 27.80 -6.20 -30.73
C VAL A 226 28.55 -7.48 -30.41
N ALA A 227 27.83 -8.55 -30.07
CA ALA A 227 28.36 -9.88 -29.86
C ALA A 227 27.58 -10.90 -30.70
N TYR A 228 28.28 -11.71 -31.48
CA TYR A 228 27.70 -12.73 -32.36
C TYR A 228 28.62 -13.95 -32.49
N ASP A 229 28.06 -15.16 -32.38
CA ASP A 229 28.82 -16.42 -32.52
C ASP A 229 30.07 -16.52 -31.60
N GLY A 230 30.00 -15.87 -30.42
CA GLY A 230 31.12 -15.77 -29.46
C GLY A 230 32.15 -14.68 -29.73
N LYS A 231 32.04 -13.97 -30.86
CA LYS A 231 32.87 -12.78 -31.19
C LYS A 231 32.24 -11.51 -30.65
N ILE A 232 33.06 -10.47 -30.47
CA ILE A 232 32.65 -9.16 -29.95
C ILE A 232 33.28 -8.05 -30.80
N TRP A 233 32.47 -7.05 -31.12
CA TRP A 233 32.82 -5.78 -31.75
C TRP A 233 32.40 -4.65 -30.82
N GLN A 234 33.19 -3.57 -30.76
CA GLN A 234 32.88 -2.40 -29.96
C GLN A 234 33.31 -1.14 -30.71
N GLN A 235 32.43 -0.14 -30.76
CA GLN A 235 32.62 1.08 -31.54
C GLN A 235 32.03 2.27 -30.76
N ASP A 236 32.75 3.39 -30.74
CA ASP A 236 32.15 4.69 -30.38
C ASP A 236 31.35 5.18 -31.59
N VAL A 237 30.05 5.40 -31.41
CA VAL A 237 29.15 5.85 -32.48
C VAL A 237 28.73 7.31 -32.31
N SER A 238 29.43 8.09 -31.46
CA SER A 238 29.16 9.53 -31.22
C SER A 238 29.02 10.33 -32.52
N ASP A 239 30.01 10.25 -33.41
CA ASP A 239 30.02 11.02 -34.66
C ASP A 239 28.98 10.52 -35.68
N LEU A 240 28.64 9.23 -35.64
CA LEU A 240 27.62 8.61 -36.51
C LEU A 240 26.20 9.00 -36.09
N ILE A 241 25.98 9.21 -34.79
CA ILE A 241 24.73 9.75 -34.23
C ILE A 241 24.66 11.27 -34.47
N GLY A 242 25.78 11.98 -34.28
CA GLY A 242 25.85 13.43 -34.31
C GLY A 242 24.92 14.05 -33.27
N THR A 243 24.10 15.01 -33.70
CA THR A 243 23.10 15.68 -32.84
C THR A 243 21.77 14.94 -32.72
N ASN A 244 21.57 13.83 -33.45
CA ASN A 244 20.28 13.17 -33.59
C ASN A 244 19.98 12.22 -32.42
N GLN A 245 19.11 12.62 -31.48
CA GLN A 245 18.80 11.80 -30.31
C GLN A 245 17.63 10.80 -30.51
N SER A 246 16.93 10.86 -31.65
CA SER A 246 15.75 10.04 -31.96
C SER A 246 15.98 9.28 -33.27
N MET A 247 16.31 7.98 -33.17
CA MET A 247 16.67 7.15 -34.32
C MET A 247 15.61 6.08 -34.60
N ALA A 248 15.12 6.00 -35.84
CA ALA A 248 14.42 4.81 -36.30
C ALA A 248 15.39 3.62 -36.37
N PHE A 249 14.88 2.42 -36.10
CA PHE A 249 15.68 1.18 -36.07
C PHE A 249 15.06 0.11 -36.98
N SER A 250 15.88 -0.64 -37.71
CA SER A 250 15.42 -1.80 -38.46
C SER A 250 16.46 -2.93 -38.56
N ILE A 251 15.95 -4.13 -38.83
CA ILE A 251 16.76 -5.32 -39.14
C ILE A 251 16.39 -5.76 -40.56
N SER A 252 17.34 -5.68 -41.48
CA SER A 252 17.16 -5.97 -42.91
C SER A 252 17.87 -7.27 -43.32
N ALA A 253 17.38 -7.89 -44.38
CA ALA A 253 18.00 -9.03 -45.03
C ALA A 253 17.77 -8.96 -46.54
N SER A 254 18.73 -9.42 -47.34
CA SER A 254 18.57 -9.48 -48.80
C SER A 254 19.31 -10.63 -49.46
N THR A 255 18.88 -10.93 -50.69
CA THR A 255 19.46 -11.94 -51.59
C THR A 255 19.43 -11.41 -53.04
N GLY A 256 20.53 -11.54 -53.76
CA GLY A 256 20.61 -11.32 -55.21
C GLY A 256 20.50 -12.63 -56.00
N ASP A 257 21.47 -12.83 -56.89
CA ASP A 257 21.67 -14.08 -57.66
C ASP A 257 22.07 -15.26 -56.75
N ASN A 258 22.75 -14.96 -55.65
CA ASN A 258 23.03 -15.87 -54.54
C ASN A 258 22.04 -15.59 -53.40
N PHE A 259 21.76 -16.58 -52.56
CA PHE A 259 20.62 -16.50 -51.64
C PHE A 259 20.75 -17.43 -50.43
N ASN A 260 20.10 -17.08 -49.32
CA ASN A 260 20.03 -17.89 -48.11
C ASN A 260 18.67 -17.72 -47.42
N LEU A 261 18.27 -18.70 -46.62
CA LEU A 261 17.21 -18.52 -45.62
C LEU A 261 17.79 -17.66 -44.49
N GLN A 262 17.40 -16.38 -44.42
CA GLN A 262 17.89 -15.45 -43.39
C GLN A 262 16.75 -15.11 -42.43
N GLN A 263 16.97 -15.32 -41.14
CA GLN A 263 15.91 -15.28 -40.12
C GLN A 263 16.39 -14.67 -38.80
N LEU A 264 15.49 -13.94 -38.16
CA LEU A 264 15.62 -13.38 -36.82
C LEU A 264 14.79 -14.22 -35.84
N GLN A 265 15.43 -14.67 -34.76
CA GLN A 265 14.73 -15.15 -33.56
C GLN A 265 14.99 -14.14 -32.45
N LEU A 266 14.00 -13.32 -32.10
CA LEU A 266 14.14 -12.35 -31.01
C LEU A 266 14.02 -13.06 -29.66
N SER A 267 14.86 -12.69 -28.69
CA SER A 267 14.71 -13.08 -27.28
C SER A 267 14.18 -11.93 -26.43
N ASN A 268 14.69 -10.71 -26.66
CA ASN A 268 14.11 -9.44 -26.19
C ASN A 268 14.76 -8.24 -26.89
N PHE A 269 14.08 -7.10 -26.90
CA PHE A 269 14.71 -5.80 -27.20
C PHE A 269 14.25 -4.76 -26.18
N GLN A 270 15.14 -4.38 -25.26
CA GLN A 270 14.91 -3.30 -24.31
C GLN A 270 15.48 -1.99 -24.84
N TYR A 271 14.65 -0.95 -24.91
CA TYR A 271 15.05 0.39 -25.33
C TYR A 271 14.10 1.45 -24.75
N THR A 272 14.52 2.72 -24.75
CA THR A 272 13.63 3.84 -24.43
C THR A 272 13.02 4.39 -25.71
N ILE A 273 11.69 4.47 -25.78
CA ILE A 273 10.98 5.12 -26.90
C ILE A 273 11.35 6.60 -26.91
N ALA A 274 11.85 7.12 -28.03
CA ALA A 274 12.10 8.54 -28.19
C ALA A 274 10.79 9.34 -28.28
N GLN A 275 10.84 10.59 -27.85
CA GLN A 275 9.72 11.53 -27.99
C GLN A 275 9.44 11.84 -29.46
N GLY A 276 8.15 12.07 -29.76
CA GLY A 276 7.72 12.62 -31.05
C GLY A 276 8.02 14.11 -31.11
N THR A 277 8.09 14.67 -32.32
CA THR A 277 8.50 16.07 -32.54
C THR A 277 7.56 16.75 -33.54
N VAL A 278 7.13 17.96 -33.19
CA VAL A 278 6.24 18.81 -33.99
C VAL A 278 6.99 20.11 -34.33
N HIS A 279 6.82 20.58 -35.56
CA HIS A 279 7.32 21.88 -36.02
C HIS A 279 6.15 22.81 -36.34
N ALA A 280 6.13 24.00 -35.75
CA ALA A 280 5.27 25.10 -36.17
C ALA A 280 6.06 26.02 -37.12
N ASN A 281 5.84 25.86 -38.42
CA ASN A 281 6.46 26.64 -39.48
C ASN A 281 5.57 27.84 -39.85
N TYR A 282 6.18 28.98 -40.17
CA TYR A 282 5.48 30.22 -40.54
C TYR A 282 5.95 30.69 -41.92
N LEU A 283 5.12 30.51 -42.94
CA LEU A 283 5.51 30.61 -44.36
C LEU A 283 4.62 31.60 -45.12
N ASP A 284 5.14 32.21 -46.19
CA ASP A 284 4.33 32.95 -47.15
C ASP A 284 3.59 32.01 -48.15
N GLU A 285 2.81 32.61 -49.05
CA GLU A 285 2.08 31.88 -50.11
C GLU A 285 2.99 31.15 -51.14
N ASN A 286 4.30 31.41 -51.13
CA ASN A 286 5.32 30.74 -51.94
C ASN A 286 6.12 29.66 -51.17
N GLY A 287 5.89 29.54 -49.85
CA GLY A 287 6.63 28.62 -48.96
C GLY A 287 7.90 29.22 -48.35
N GLN A 288 8.19 30.51 -48.53
CA GLN A 288 9.32 31.19 -47.91
C GLN A 288 9.05 31.41 -46.41
N SER A 289 10.00 31.05 -45.55
CA SER A 289 9.91 31.31 -44.11
C SER A 289 9.88 32.82 -43.80
N LEU A 290 8.89 33.21 -42.98
CA LEU A 290 8.66 34.56 -42.48
C LEU A 290 9.05 34.74 -41.00
N LYS A 291 9.07 33.64 -40.24
CA LYS A 291 9.51 33.56 -38.84
C LYS A 291 10.17 32.19 -38.62
N ALA A 292 11.17 32.13 -37.75
CA ALA A 292 11.79 30.89 -37.31
C ALA A 292 10.76 29.86 -36.80
N THR A 293 10.98 28.60 -37.17
CA THR A 293 10.20 27.45 -36.73
C THR A 293 10.24 27.31 -35.21
N ILE A 294 9.10 27.00 -34.59
CA ILE A 294 9.04 26.60 -33.19
C ILE A 294 8.93 25.07 -33.14
N THR A 295 9.86 24.41 -32.47
CA THR A 295 9.87 22.95 -32.28
C THR A 295 9.37 22.59 -30.90
N THR A 296 8.46 21.62 -30.81
CA THR A 296 8.04 21.01 -29.53
C THR A 296 8.19 19.49 -29.61
N SER A 297 8.45 18.85 -28.48
CA SER A 297 8.56 17.38 -28.37
C SER A 297 7.77 16.87 -27.17
N GLY A 298 7.31 15.63 -27.24
CA GLY A 298 6.57 14.99 -26.17
C GLY A 298 6.40 13.49 -26.36
N ASP A 299 5.89 12.82 -25.33
CA ASP A 299 5.69 11.37 -25.33
C ASP A 299 4.60 10.98 -26.35
N ILE A 300 4.78 9.84 -27.02
CA ILE A 300 3.88 9.38 -28.09
C ILE A 300 2.44 9.27 -27.59
N ASP A 301 1.49 9.63 -28.45
CA ASP A 301 0.05 9.73 -28.17
C ASP A 301 -0.37 10.77 -27.10
N THR A 302 0.56 11.53 -26.52
CA THR A 302 0.21 12.72 -25.72
C THR A 302 -0.13 13.92 -26.62
N LEU A 303 -1.00 14.82 -26.15
CA LEU A 303 -1.48 15.97 -26.92
C LEU A 303 -0.41 17.05 -27.10
N TYR A 304 -0.41 17.68 -28.27
CA TYR A 304 0.27 18.95 -28.54
C TYR A 304 -0.72 20.01 -29.02
N THR A 305 -0.30 21.27 -28.90
CA THR A 305 -0.92 22.41 -29.59
C THR A 305 0.17 23.35 -30.10
N THR A 306 -0.02 23.92 -31.29
CA THR A 306 0.83 24.96 -31.87
C THR A 306 0.02 26.24 -32.04
N ASN A 307 0.69 27.40 -32.00
CA ASN A 307 0.03 28.70 -32.08
C ASN A 307 0.38 29.45 -33.37
N GLN A 308 -0.62 30.11 -33.95
CA GLN A 308 -0.44 31.10 -35.01
C GLN A 308 0.36 32.30 -34.47
N ALA A 309 1.29 32.84 -35.26
CA ALA A 309 2.00 34.08 -34.94
C ALA A 309 1.35 35.29 -35.64
N THR A 310 1.51 36.48 -35.06
CA THR A 310 1.32 37.76 -35.78
C THR A 310 2.61 38.10 -36.51
N ILE A 311 2.53 38.49 -37.79
CA ILE A 311 3.70 38.80 -38.63
C ILE A 311 3.43 40.14 -39.33
N SER A 312 4.35 41.10 -39.18
CA SER A 312 4.21 42.43 -39.78
C SER A 312 4.30 42.36 -41.32
N GLY A 313 3.43 43.09 -42.04
CA GLY A 313 3.33 43.01 -43.51
C GLY A 313 2.55 41.82 -44.06
N TYR A 314 1.99 40.96 -43.19
CA TYR A 314 1.34 39.71 -43.59
C TYR A 314 0.05 39.43 -42.79
N THR A 315 -0.95 38.88 -43.46
CA THR A 315 -2.20 38.38 -42.85
C THR A 315 -2.23 36.86 -42.93
N PHE A 316 -2.62 36.19 -41.85
CA PHE A 316 -2.77 34.72 -41.85
C PHE A 316 -3.88 34.26 -42.80
N GLU A 317 -3.63 33.19 -43.57
CA GLU A 317 -4.55 32.66 -44.58
C GLU A 317 -5.07 31.24 -44.24
N ARG A 318 -4.20 30.30 -43.83
CA ARG A 318 -4.59 28.90 -43.48
C ARG A 318 -3.49 28.14 -42.73
N VAL A 319 -3.85 26.99 -42.16
CA VAL A 319 -2.88 25.94 -41.74
C VAL A 319 -2.85 24.82 -42.79
N THR A 320 -1.67 24.26 -43.05
CA THR A 320 -1.46 23.08 -43.91
C THR A 320 -0.41 22.13 -43.33
N GLY A 321 -0.45 20.84 -43.71
CA GLY A 321 0.40 19.79 -43.14
C GLY A 321 -0.32 19.06 -42.01
N ALA A 322 0.36 18.84 -40.88
CA ALA A 322 -0.26 18.31 -39.68
C ALA A 322 -1.29 19.29 -39.08
N ALA A 323 -2.22 18.76 -38.28
CA ALA A 323 -3.17 19.59 -37.54
C ALA A 323 -2.47 20.37 -36.43
N HIS A 324 -2.86 21.62 -36.18
CA HIS A 324 -2.28 22.46 -35.14
C HIS A 324 -2.61 22.02 -33.70
N ILE A 325 -3.60 21.14 -33.54
CA ILE A 325 -3.86 20.36 -32.32
C ILE A 325 -3.88 18.90 -32.75
N GLY A 326 -3.15 18.04 -32.06
CA GLY A 326 -3.02 16.62 -32.38
C GLY A 326 -2.30 15.88 -31.27
N THR A 327 -1.86 14.64 -31.54
CA THR A 327 -0.98 13.88 -30.63
C THR A 327 0.39 13.66 -31.26
N TYR A 328 1.43 13.61 -30.42
CA TYR A 328 2.80 13.34 -30.86
C TYR A 328 2.91 11.94 -31.48
N GLN A 329 3.51 11.86 -32.67
CA GLN A 329 3.72 10.63 -33.43
C GLN A 329 5.21 10.27 -33.51
N ALA A 330 5.51 9.01 -33.86
CA ALA A 330 6.89 8.52 -33.93
C ALA A 330 7.75 9.18 -35.03
N ASN A 331 7.10 9.83 -36.01
CA ASN A 331 7.72 10.57 -37.10
C ASN A 331 7.38 12.06 -36.96
N VAL A 332 8.24 12.92 -37.53
CA VAL A 332 8.15 14.39 -37.37
C VAL A 332 6.87 14.93 -38.03
N GLN A 333 6.24 15.92 -37.37
CA GLN A 333 4.96 16.51 -37.78
C GLN A 333 5.09 18.01 -38.07
N ASP A 334 5.10 18.41 -39.33
CA ASP A 334 5.13 19.83 -39.73
C ASP A 334 3.72 20.45 -39.81
N VAL A 335 3.43 21.40 -38.92
CA VAL A 335 2.27 22.29 -38.94
C VAL A 335 2.68 23.62 -39.58
N ASN A 336 2.17 23.92 -40.76
CA ASN A 336 2.58 25.09 -41.54
C ASN A 336 1.48 26.15 -41.54
N TYR A 337 1.72 27.27 -40.86
CA TYR A 337 0.88 28.46 -40.91
C TYR A 337 1.26 29.26 -42.15
N ILE A 338 0.33 29.38 -43.10
CA ILE A 338 0.51 30.09 -44.36
C ILE A 338 -0.08 31.49 -44.24
N TYR A 339 0.70 32.47 -44.70
CA TYR A 339 0.36 33.89 -44.66
C TYR A 339 0.38 34.50 -46.05
N LYS A 340 -0.50 35.47 -46.26
CA LYS A 340 -0.62 36.29 -47.46
C LYS A 340 -0.03 37.67 -47.22
N ARG A 341 0.68 38.23 -48.21
CA ARG A 341 1.27 39.57 -48.06
C ARG A 341 0.19 40.66 -48.10
N ASN A 342 0.32 41.64 -47.22
CA ASN A 342 -0.61 42.77 -47.14
C ASN A 342 -0.45 43.73 -48.33
N GLN A 343 -1.51 44.50 -48.63
CA GLN A 343 -1.45 45.65 -49.54
C GLN A 343 -1.34 46.96 -48.74
N GLY A 344 -0.46 47.84 -49.20
CA GLY A 344 -0.27 49.17 -48.63
C GLY A 344 -0.89 50.25 -49.52
N PHE A 345 -1.30 51.35 -48.89
CA PHE A 345 -2.06 52.43 -49.51
C PHE A 345 -1.43 53.78 -49.17
N ALA A 346 -1.23 54.63 -50.19
CA ALA A 346 -0.75 55.99 -50.04
C ALA A 346 -1.70 57.00 -50.68
N THR A 347 -2.12 58.00 -49.91
CA THR A 347 -2.95 59.12 -50.35
C THR A 347 -2.12 60.39 -50.52
N ILE A 348 -2.40 61.16 -51.57
CA ILE A 348 -1.87 62.51 -51.79
C ILE A 348 -3.03 63.48 -51.88
N THR A 349 -3.10 64.40 -50.93
CA THR A 349 -4.15 65.40 -50.78
C THR A 349 -3.60 66.79 -51.16
N TYR A 350 -4.22 67.43 -52.14
CA TYR A 350 -3.89 68.80 -52.52
C TYR A 350 -4.80 69.75 -51.74
N ILE A 351 -4.23 70.70 -51.00
CA ILE A 351 -4.92 71.53 -50.01
C ILE A 351 -4.77 73.01 -50.37
N ASP A 352 -5.88 73.75 -50.26
CA ASP A 352 -5.89 75.20 -50.23
C ASP A 352 -5.74 75.72 -48.79
N ASP A 353 -4.59 76.28 -48.46
CA ASP A 353 -4.26 76.87 -47.16
C ASP A 353 -5.09 78.13 -46.83
N THR A 354 -5.72 78.79 -47.81
CA THR A 354 -6.55 79.96 -47.56
C THR A 354 -7.99 79.59 -47.14
N THR A 355 -8.54 78.47 -47.62
CA THR A 355 -9.88 78.00 -47.21
C THR A 355 -9.88 76.73 -46.35
N GLY A 356 -8.74 76.04 -46.24
CA GLY A 356 -8.60 74.72 -45.62
C GLY A 356 -9.21 73.58 -46.44
N GLN A 357 -9.58 73.80 -47.70
CA GLN A 357 -10.29 72.81 -48.52
C GLN A 357 -9.36 71.89 -49.30
N VAL A 358 -9.77 70.63 -49.45
CA VAL A 358 -9.13 69.67 -50.37
C VAL A 358 -9.52 70.03 -51.81
N LEU A 359 -8.52 70.41 -52.60
CA LEU A 359 -8.62 70.75 -54.02
C LEU A 359 -8.75 69.50 -54.91
N THR A 360 -8.00 68.45 -54.58
CA THR A 360 -8.13 67.10 -55.16
C THR A 360 -7.38 66.07 -54.31
N GLN A 361 -7.69 64.80 -54.49
CA GLN A 361 -7.06 63.68 -53.78
C GLN A 361 -6.70 62.59 -54.78
N LYS A 362 -5.56 61.92 -54.60
CA LYS A 362 -5.13 60.74 -55.37
C LYS A 362 -4.70 59.63 -54.43
N GLU A 363 -4.89 58.39 -54.87
CA GLU A 363 -4.53 57.18 -54.14
C GLU A 363 -3.55 56.33 -54.98
N ILE A 364 -2.62 55.65 -54.32
CA ILE A 364 -1.69 54.69 -54.90
C ILE A 364 -1.72 53.42 -54.06
N THR A 365 -1.75 52.27 -54.73
CA THR A 365 -1.83 50.94 -54.12
C THR A 365 -0.71 50.02 -54.64
N GLY A 366 -0.37 49.01 -53.84
CA GLY A 366 0.69 48.03 -54.12
C GLY A 366 0.90 47.11 -52.92
N ALA A 367 1.86 46.19 -52.97
CA ALA A 367 2.16 45.31 -51.84
C ALA A 367 2.97 46.04 -50.75
N THR A 368 2.75 45.69 -49.48
CA THR A 368 3.54 46.25 -48.37
C THR A 368 5.03 45.99 -48.58
N GLY A 369 5.83 47.06 -48.57
CA GLY A 369 7.26 47.06 -48.86
C GLY A 369 7.65 47.43 -50.30
N GLU A 370 6.71 47.66 -51.22
CA GLU A 370 7.00 48.13 -52.58
C GLU A 370 7.13 49.66 -52.65
N THR A 371 7.94 50.17 -53.60
CA THR A 371 8.13 51.62 -53.79
C THR A 371 7.30 52.14 -54.97
N THR A 372 6.53 53.20 -54.75
CA THR A 372 5.70 53.83 -55.80
C THR A 372 6.53 54.65 -56.81
N ASN A 373 5.98 54.88 -58.02
CA ASN A 373 6.63 55.65 -59.09
C ASN A 373 5.96 57.01 -59.40
N TYR A 374 5.03 57.45 -58.54
CA TYR A 374 4.25 58.68 -58.70
C TYR A 374 5.07 59.95 -58.35
N THR A 375 4.70 61.10 -58.92
CA THR A 375 5.19 62.42 -58.48
C THR A 375 4.09 63.49 -58.57
N THR A 376 4.14 64.48 -57.67
CA THR A 376 3.20 65.60 -57.51
C THR A 376 3.32 66.71 -58.56
N LYS A 377 4.47 66.78 -59.24
CA LYS A 377 4.93 67.93 -60.04
C LYS A 377 3.91 68.46 -61.07
N THR A 378 3.19 67.56 -61.73
CA THR A 378 2.24 67.90 -62.81
C THR A 378 0.95 68.54 -62.27
N ASP A 379 0.51 68.11 -61.09
CA ASP A 379 -0.73 68.59 -60.48
C ASP A 379 -0.52 70.00 -59.86
N ILE A 380 0.62 70.22 -59.20
CA ILE A 380 1.03 71.54 -58.68
C ILE A 380 1.01 72.60 -59.79
N ALA A 381 1.60 72.30 -60.94
CA ALA A 381 1.60 73.19 -62.10
C ALA A 381 0.18 73.53 -62.60
N THR A 382 -0.78 72.62 -62.42
CA THR A 382 -2.18 72.83 -62.79
C THR A 382 -2.88 73.82 -61.85
N PHE A 383 -2.63 73.75 -60.53
CA PHE A 383 -3.24 74.67 -59.56
C PHE A 383 -2.67 76.09 -59.64
N LEU A 384 -1.36 76.24 -59.87
CA LEU A 384 -0.73 77.56 -60.08
C LEU A 384 -1.39 78.35 -61.22
N SER A 385 -1.88 77.68 -62.27
CA SER A 385 -2.59 78.35 -63.37
C SER A 385 -3.98 78.92 -63.02
N LYS A 386 -4.51 78.58 -61.83
CA LYS A 386 -5.85 78.99 -61.35
C LYS A 386 -5.82 80.12 -60.31
N GLY A 387 -4.69 80.82 -60.15
CA GLY A 387 -4.55 81.90 -59.18
C GLY A 387 -4.06 81.48 -57.79
N TYR A 388 -3.68 80.21 -57.62
CA TYR A 388 -3.01 79.72 -56.42
C TYR A 388 -1.50 79.98 -56.48
N GLN A 389 -0.86 80.09 -55.32
CA GLN A 389 0.58 80.11 -55.14
C GLN A 389 1.02 78.85 -54.38
N TYR A 390 2.17 78.29 -54.73
CA TYR A 390 2.72 77.10 -54.07
C TYR A 390 3.25 77.45 -52.66
N VAL A 391 2.89 76.65 -51.66
CA VAL A 391 3.38 76.78 -50.28
C VAL A 391 4.33 75.64 -49.93
N SER A 392 3.87 74.39 -50.00
CA SER A 392 4.70 73.22 -49.69
C SER A 392 4.21 71.93 -50.36
N ASP A 393 5.05 70.90 -50.33
CA ASP A 393 4.80 69.55 -50.81
C ASP A 393 5.63 68.60 -49.95
N ASN A 394 4.97 67.68 -49.23
CA ASN A 394 5.64 66.71 -48.37
C ASN A 394 5.80 65.32 -49.03
N PHE A 395 5.35 65.13 -50.27
CA PHE A 395 5.47 63.85 -50.97
C PHE A 395 6.93 63.55 -51.37
N PRO A 396 7.49 62.39 -50.97
CA PRO A 396 8.87 62.03 -51.31
C PRO A 396 9.15 61.96 -52.82
N LYS A 397 10.17 62.73 -53.26
CA LYS A 397 10.55 62.90 -54.68
C LYS A 397 11.05 61.65 -55.39
N VAL A 398 11.29 60.55 -54.66
CA VAL A 398 11.73 59.24 -55.16
C VAL A 398 10.61 58.19 -55.09
N GLY A 399 9.37 58.60 -54.78
CA GLY A 399 8.29 57.68 -54.44
C GLY A 399 8.31 57.27 -52.97
N VAL A 400 7.29 56.52 -52.56
CA VAL A 400 7.09 56.09 -51.17
C VAL A 400 7.13 54.57 -51.07
N VAL A 401 7.76 54.04 -50.03
CA VAL A 401 7.64 52.61 -49.68
C VAL A 401 6.29 52.42 -49.01
N LEU A 402 5.42 51.61 -49.59
CA LEU A 402 4.07 51.33 -49.09
C LEU A 402 4.11 50.51 -47.81
N SER A 403 3.26 50.85 -46.85
CA SER A 403 3.16 50.16 -45.55
C SER A 403 1.74 49.68 -45.23
N ASP A 404 1.61 48.78 -44.25
CA ASP A 404 0.32 48.36 -43.69
C ASP A 404 -0.48 49.53 -43.07
N GLN A 405 0.19 50.64 -42.75
CA GLN A 405 -0.47 51.87 -42.31
C GLN A 405 -0.74 52.78 -43.52
N HIS A 406 -1.93 53.38 -43.55
CA HIS A 406 -2.32 54.31 -44.61
C HIS A 406 -1.48 55.58 -44.57
N GLN A 407 -0.62 55.76 -45.55
CA GLN A 407 0.33 56.88 -45.60
C GLN A 407 -0.34 58.08 -46.29
N ASN A 408 -0.40 59.21 -45.59
CA ASN A 408 -1.03 60.42 -46.09
C ASN A 408 0.02 61.50 -46.34
N PHE A 409 -0.03 62.11 -47.52
CA PHE A 409 0.85 63.16 -47.99
C PHE A 409 0.02 64.37 -48.42
N GLU A 410 0.56 65.57 -48.23
CA GLU A 410 -0.17 66.82 -48.41
C GLU A 410 0.65 67.81 -49.25
N VAL A 411 -0.06 68.52 -50.13
CA VAL A 411 0.49 69.49 -51.08
C VAL A 411 -0.28 70.79 -50.96
N HIS A 412 0.38 71.81 -50.43
CA HIS A 412 -0.23 73.04 -49.94
C HIS A 412 -0.09 74.21 -50.92
N LEU A 413 -1.20 74.90 -51.16
CA LEU A 413 -1.39 75.97 -52.15
C LEU A 413 -2.22 77.11 -51.51
N THR A 414 -2.05 78.39 -51.92
CA THR A 414 -2.72 79.52 -51.21
C THR A 414 -3.06 80.73 -52.12
N HIS A 415 -3.87 81.69 -51.65
CA HIS A 415 -4.44 82.82 -52.43
C HIS A 415 -3.69 84.19 -52.28
N GLN A 416 -4.34 85.32 -52.63
CA GLN A 416 -3.77 86.69 -52.79
C GLN A 416 -4.82 87.80 -52.38
N SER A 417 -4.50 89.03 -51.88
CA SER A 417 -5.50 89.94 -51.16
C SER A 417 -5.31 91.52 -50.98
N ILE A 418 -6.37 92.33 -50.58
CA ILE A 418 -6.50 93.86 -50.36
C ILE A 418 -7.41 94.31 -49.10
N LYS A 419 -7.84 95.60 -48.71
CA LYS A 419 -8.36 96.08 -47.32
C LYS A 419 -9.41 97.29 -47.04
N THR A 420 -10.18 97.39 -45.86
CA THR A 420 -11.18 98.49 -45.31
C THR A 420 -11.48 98.65 -43.71
N THR A 421 -12.67 98.92 -43.02
CA THR A 421 -12.91 99.26 -41.49
C THR A 421 -14.30 99.05 -40.65
N GLU A 422 -14.42 99.13 -39.25
CA GLU A 422 -15.66 98.98 -38.30
C GLU A 422 -15.62 99.44 -36.71
N ASN A 423 -16.68 99.33 -35.78
CA ASN A 423 -16.78 99.74 -34.26
C ASN A 423 -17.74 98.96 -33.19
N LYS A 424 -17.43 98.58 -31.86
CA LYS A 424 -18.32 97.89 -30.76
C LYS A 424 -17.94 97.87 -29.16
N GLN A 425 -18.65 97.19 -28.15
CA GLN A 425 -18.40 97.06 -26.61
C GLN A 425 -18.99 95.81 -25.75
N VAL A 426 -18.58 95.51 -24.45
CA VAL A 426 -18.76 94.18 -23.65
C VAL A 426 -18.77 94.15 -22.03
N LYS A 427 -19.32 93.11 -21.29
CA LYS A 427 -19.28 92.78 -19.78
C LYS A 427 -18.95 91.29 -19.30
N GLU A 428 -18.91 90.96 -17.97
CA GLU A 428 -18.75 89.58 -17.35
C GLU A 428 -19.47 89.30 -15.96
N VAL A 429 -19.87 88.03 -15.68
CA VAL A 429 -20.48 87.39 -14.46
C VAL A 429 -20.02 85.91 -14.24
N VAL A 430 -20.03 85.38 -13.00
CA VAL A 430 -19.78 83.94 -12.65
C VAL A 430 -20.74 83.39 -11.57
N HIS A 431 -21.30 82.19 -11.75
CA HIS A 431 -22.19 81.45 -10.83
C HIS A 431 -21.59 80.13 -10.31
N TYR A 432 -22.08 79.61 -9.17
CA TYR A 432 -21.65 78.32 -8.59
C TYR A 432 -22.82 77.40 -8.22
N GLN A 433 -22.86 76.18 -8.76
CA GLN A 433 -23.99 75.24 -8.58
C GLN A 433 -23.56 73.77 -8.40
N TYR A 434 -24.47 72.93 -7.90
CA TYR A 434 -24.37 71.48 -8.00
C TYR A 434 -24.86 71.00 -9.37
N GLU A 435 -24.56 69.76 -9.76
CA GLU A 435 -24.98 69.18 -11.05
C GLU A 435 -26.49 69.24 -11.32
N ASN A 436 -27.33 69.18 -10.27
CA ASN A 436 -28.78 69.34 -10.40
C ASN A 436 -29.26 70.79 -10.65
N GLY A 437 -28.35 71.73 -10.94
CA GLY A 437 -28.65 73.14 -11.23
C GLY A 437 -29.01 73.98 -10.00
N LYS A 438 -29.01 73.40 -8.79
CA LYS A 438 -29.22 74.16 -7.56
C LYS A 438 -27.94 74.90 -7.19
N GLN A 439 -28.05 76.19 -6.90
CA GLN A 439 -26.94 77.02 -6.43
C GLN A 439 -26.24 76.38 -5.22
N ALA A 440 -24.91 76.31 -5.29
CA ALA A 440 -24.03 75.76 -4.27
C ALA A 440 -23.43 76.88 -3.41
N LEU A 441 -23.00 77.97 -4.04
CA LEU A 441 -22.35 79.13 -3.41
C LEU A 441 -22.77 80.43 -4.14
N ASN A 442 -22.48 81.58 -3.54
CA ASN A 442 -22.88 82.89 -4.07
C ASN A 442 -22.04 83.35 -5.29
N ASP A 443 -22.67 84.10 -6.18
CA ASP A 443 -22.15 84.51 -7.49
C ASP A 443 -21.20 85.73 -7.45
N TYR A 444 -20.50 86.00 -8.56
CA TYR A 444 -19.47 87.04 -8.75
C TYR A 444 -19.72 87.91 -10.00
N LEU A 445 -19.34 89.20 -9.98
CA LEU A 445 -19.68 90.23 -10.99
C LEU A 445 -18.49 91.18 -11.30
N ALA A 446 -18.30 91.61 -12.56
CA ALA A 446 -17.13 92.42 -13.00
C ALA A 446 -17.46 93.70 -13.85
N ILE A 447 -16.44 94.39 -14.40
CA ILE A 447 -16.51 95.80 -14.92
C ILE A 447 -16.28 95.94 -16.47
N PRO A 448 -17.12 96.66 -17.27
CA PRO A 448 -17.17 96.59 -18.77
C PRO A 448 -16.09 97.30 -19.66
N LEU A 449 -15.96 96.91 -20.96
CA LEU A 449 -14.85 97.24 -21.94
C LEU A 449 -15.32 97.63 -23.41
N LYS A 450 -14.52 98.30 -24.30
CA LYS A 450 -14.96 98.95 -25.62
C LYS A 450 -13.92 99.05 -26.81
N PHE A 451 -14.28 99.06 -28.14
CA PHE A 451 -13.38 98.78 -29.33
C PHE A 451 -13.66 99.31 -30.81
N THR A 452 -12.68 99.30 -31.79
CA THR A 452 -12.75 99.70 -33.28
C THR A 452 -11.87 98.87 -34.32
N ARG A 453 -12.11 98.71 -35.67
CA ARG A 453 -11.32 97.76 -36.59
C ARG A 453 -11.10 98.02 -38.13
N THR A 454 -10.42 97.09 -38.88
CA THR A 454 -9.92 97.18 -40.30
C THR A 454 -10.08 95.91 -41.22
N ILE A 455 -10.75 95.95 -42.39
CA ILE A 455 -11.18 94.84 -43.33
C ILE A 455 -10.11 94.40 -44.40
N THR A 456 -10.33 93.31 -45.17
CA THR A 456 -9.49 92.63 -46.18
C THR A 456 -10.33 91.98 -47.35
N THR A 457 -9.74 91.53 -48.49
CA THR A 457 -10.43 90.92 -49.68
C THR A 457 -9.52 89.96 -50.48
N ASP A 458 -10.03 88.80 -50.93
CA ASP A 458 -9.34 87.65 -51.59
C ASP A 458 -9.38 87.67 -53.15
N GLN A 459 -8.58 86.84 -53.84
CA GLN A 459 -8.49 86.78 -55.32
C GLN A 459 -8.86 85.47 -56.00
N ALA A 460 -8.81 84.30 -55.34
CA ALA A 460 -9.25 83.04 -55.97
C ALA A 460 -10.75 82.76 -55.72
N THR A 461 -11.31 83.35 -54.66
CA THR A 461 -12.72 83.27 -54.27
C THR A 461 -13.45 84.61 -54.36
N GLY A 462 -12.73 85.73 -54.23
CA GLY A 462 -13.30 87.08 -54.16
C GLY A 462 -13.93 87.47 -52.80
N GLY A 463 -13.78 86.64 -51.77
CA GLY A 463 -14.32 86.88 -50.42
C GLY A 463 -13.71 88.07 -49.68
N LYS A 464 -14.30 88.49 -48.54
CA LYS A 464 -13.84 89.64 -47.73
C LYS A 464 -13.73 89.32 -46.24
N THR A 465 -12.71 89.86 -45.58
CA THR A 465 -12.24 89.43 -44.24
C THR A 465 -12.05 90.60 -43.28
N TYR A 466 -12.84 90.69 -42.21
CA TYR A 466 -12.88 91.86 -41.32
C TYR A 466 -11.84 91.71 -40.19
N GLY A 467 -10.98 92.70 -39.96
CA GLY A 467 -9.83 92.58 -39.04
C GLY A 467 -10.06 93.10 -37.62
N ASN A 468 -8.98 93.53 -36.96
CA ASN A 468 -8.90 93.45 -35.48
C ASN A 468 -9.42 94.67 -34.72
N TRP A 469 -10.22 94.37 -33.69
CA TRP A 469 -10.75 95.31 -32.70
C TRP A 469 -9.66 95.92 -31.78
N LEU A 470 -9.44 97.23 -31.88
CA LEU A 470 -8.58 98.09 -31.07
C LEU A 470 -9.33 98.64 -29.87
N ALA A 471 -8.78 98.49 -28.66
CA ALA A 471 -9.47 98.82 -27.41
C ALA A 471 -9.41 100.31 -27.03
N ALA A 472 -10.42 100.77 -26.27
CA ALA A 472 -10.49 102.14 -25.75
C ALA A 472 -9.68 102.36 -24.46
N LYS A 473 -9.37 101.31 -23.68
CA LYS A 473 -8.51 101.40 -22.47
C LYS A 473 -7.87 100.05 -22.10
N GLU A 474 -8.69 99.07 -21.73
CA GLU A 474 -8.29 97.76 -21.24
C GLU A 474 -9.10 96.64 -21.91
N THR A 475 -8.62 95.40 -21.81
CA THR A 475 -9.14 94.24 -22.57
C THR A 475 -9.30 92.96 -21.73
N THR A 476 -9.24 93.07 -20.40
CA THR A 476 -9.11 91.93 -19.48
C THR A 476 -10.15 91.97 -18.36
N PHE A 477 -10.75 90.82 -18.06
CA PHE A 477 -11.35 90.52 -16.76
C PHE A 477 -10.40 89.66 -15.92
N ASN A 478 -10.36 89.87 -14.61
CA ASN A 478 -9.37 89.22 -13.72
C ASN A 478 -9.82 87.84 -13.23
N LYS A 479 -8.85 86.98 -12.92
CA LYS A 479 -9.07 85.58 -12.51
C LYS A 479 -9.93 85.45 -11.25
N VAL A 480 -10.88 84.52 -11.26
CA VAL A 480 -11.74 84.15 -10.12
C VAL A 480 -11.38 82.73 -9.65
N ILE A 481 -11.19 82.51 -8.35
CA ILE A 481 -10.93 81.18 -7.78
C ILE A 481 -12.26 80.55 -7.35
N SER A 482 -12.49 79.29 -7.73
CA SER A 482 -13.64 78.52 -7.26
C SER A 482 -13.34 77.92 -5.89
N PRO A 483 -14.26 77.98 -4.91
CA PRO A 483 -14.07 77.34 -3.61
C PRO A 483 -13.98 75.80 -3.71
N THR A 484 -13.51 75.13 -2.65
CA THR A 484 -13.43 73.66 -2.58
C THR A 484 -14.51 73.07 -1.66
N LEU A 485 -14.99 71.87 -2.00
CA LEU A 485 -15.95 71.08 -1.22
C LEU A 485 -15.41 69.64 -1.08
N LYS A 486 -15.69 68.95 0.04
CA LYS A 486 -15.19 67.56 0.28
C LYS A 486 -16.00 66.55 -0.54
N GLY A 487 -15.34 65.59 -1.21
CA GLY A 487 -15.98 64.56 -2.04
C GLY A 487 -16.74 65.11 -3.25
N LEU A 488 -16.56 66.40 -3.56
CA LEU A 488 -17.23 67.12 -4.63
C LEU A 488 -16.20 67.96 -5.41
N THR A 489 -15.78 67.46 -6.56
CA THR A 489 -14.84 68.16 -7.44
C THR A 489 -15.59 69.19 -8.31
N PRO A 490 -15.20 70.49 -8.31
CA PRO A 490 -15.69 71.44 -9.29
C PRO A 490 -15.11 71.14 -10.67
N ASP A 491 -15.95 71.19 -11.70
CA ASP A 491 -15.55 71.12 -13.12
C ASP A 491 -14.47 72.16 -13.51
N ALA A 492 -14.48 73.33 -12.86
CA ALA A 492 -13.42 74.32 -12.90
C ALA A 492 -13.07 74.82 -11.48
N SER A 493 -11.87 74.49 -10.98
CA SER A 493 -11.34 74.99 -9.71
C SER A 493 -10.97 76.48 -9.71
N GLN A 494 -11.00 77.13 -10.88
CA GLN A 494 -10.88 78.57 -11.07
C GLN A 494 -11.41 78.96 -12.46
N ILE A 495 -12.07 80.11 -12.57
CA ILE A 495 -12.29 80.77 -13.86
C ILE A 495 -11.05 81.62 -14.17
N ALA A 496 -10.37 81.30 -15.27
CA ALA A 496 -9.18 82.03 -15.72
C ALA A 496 -9.46 83.52 -15.96
N ALA A 497 -8.43 84.37 -15.88
CA ALA A 497 -8.56 85.75 -16.34
C ALA A 497 -8.92 85.76 -17.83
N ILE A 498 -9.97 86.49 -18.20
CA ILE A 498 -10.41 86.62 -19.59
C ILE A 498 -9.71 87.81 -20.23
N ASP A 499 -8.48 87.58 -20.66
CA ASP A 499 -7.69 88.52 -21.46
C ASP A 499 -8.22 88.65 -22.89
N LYS A 500 -7.91 89.78 -23.54
CA LYS A 500 -8.16 90.03 -24.98
C LYS A 500 -9.65 89.99 -25.36
N VAL A 501 -10.53 90.43 -24.46
CA VAL A 501 -11.91 90.84 -24.80
C VAL A 501 -11.88 91.80 -25.99
N THR A 502 -12.84 91.72 -26.90
CA THR A 502 -12.90 92.54 -28.13
C THR A 502 -14.30 93.06 -28.44
N GLY A 503 -14.45 93.90 -29.47
CA GLY A 503 -15.75 94.50 -29.82
C GLY A 503 -16.84 93.49 -30.21
N ASP A 504 -16.49 92.34 -30.79
CA ASP A 504 -17.46 91.29 -31.13
C ASP A 504 -17.78 90.35 -29.97
N THR A 505 -17.09 90.47 -28.83
CA THR A 505 -17.33 89.61 -27.66
C THR A 505 -18.69 89.96 -27.03
N ALA A 506 -19.52 88.95 -26.78
CA ALA A 506 -20.76 89.11 -26.03
C ALA A 506 -20.49 89.27 -24.53
N ASP A 507 -21.46 89.79 -23.77
CA ASP A 507 -21.40 89.75 -22.30
C ASP A 507 -21.23 88.30 -21.82
N ILE A 508 -20.38 88.09 -20.83
CA ILE A 508 -19.85 86.77 -20.47
C ILE A 508 -20.46 86.28 -19.16
N ASP A 509 -21.36 85.30 -19.21
CA ASP A 509 -21.78 84.55 -18.02
C ASP A 509 -21.02 83.21 -17.94
N LYS A 510 -20.60 82.81 -16.73
CA LYS A 510 -19.94 81.53 -16.43
C LYS A 510 -20.65 80.80 -15.30
N THR A 511 -20.54 79.48 -15.29
CA THR A 511 -21.06 78.64 -14.22
C THR A 511 -20.03 77.56 -13.89
N VAL A 512 -19.80 77.33 -12.61
CA VAL A 512 -18.97 76.23 -12.07
C VAL A 512 -19.89 75.19 -11.45
N VAL A 513 -19.69 73.93 -11.79
CA VAL A 513 -20.55 72.80 -11.39
C VAL A 513 -19.77 71.79 -10.56
N TYR A 514 -20.22 71.52 -9.33
CA TYR A 514 -19.63 70.52 -8.44
C TYR A 514 -20.25 69.14 -8.67
N ARG A 515 -19.40 68.12 -8.81
CA ARG A 515 -19.71 66.72 -9.13
C ARG A 515 -19.14 65.77 -8.07
N ALA A 516 -19.79 64.65 -7.81
CA ALA A 516 -19.25 63.63 -6.90
C ALA A 516 -18.01 62.92 -7.48
N ASN A 517 -17.13 62.48 -6.59
CA ASN A 517 -16.03 61.57 -6.93
C ASN A 517 -16.57 60.11 -7.05
N HIS A 518 -15.75 59.13 -7.39
CA HIS A 518 -16.18 57.73 -7.60
C HIS A 518 -15.24 56.76 -6.87
N GLU A 519 -15.82 55.80 -6.16
CA GLU A 519 -15.18 54.98 -5.13
C GLU A 519 -15.42 53.47 -5.34
N GLU A 520 -14.68 52.63 -4.62
CA GLU A 520 -14.67 51.16 -4.78
C GLU A 520 -14.80 50.41 -3.44
N ALA A 521 -15.29 49.16 -3.48
CA ALA A 521 -15.37 48.26 -2.34
C ALA A 521 -15.34 46.78 -2.76
N SER A 522 -15.14 45.86 -1.82
CA SER A 522 -15.15 44.40 -2.07
C SER A 522 -15.70 43.60 -0.88
N VAL A 523 -16.19 42.40 -1.16
CA VAL A 523 -16.80 41.48 -0.19
C VAL A 523 -16.27 40.05 -0.37
N ASP A 524 -15.52 39.56 0.61
CA ASP A 524 -14.87 38.25 0.61
C ASP A 524 -15.70 37.24 1.39
N TYR A 525 -16.13 36.15 0.74
CA TYR A 525 -16.76 35.00 1.39
C TYR A 525 -15.68 34.03 1.83
N LEU A 526 -15.58 33.78 3.14
CA LEU A 526 -14.53 32.98 3.76
C LEU A 526 -15.12 31.76 4.47
N ASP A 527 -14.49 30.60 4.32
CA ASP A 527 -14.75 29.39 5.10
C ASP A 527 -13.85 29.37 6.34
N ASP A 528 -14.44 29.57 7.52
CA ASP A 528 -13.76 29.51 8.81
C ASP A 528 -13.33 28.08 9.22
N THR A 529 -13.88 27.05 8.57
CA THR A 529 -13.65 25.63 8.90
C THR A 529 -12.47 25.06 8.11
N THR A 530 -12.28 25.47 6.85
CA THR A 530 -11.09 25.11 6.05
C THR A 530 -10.08 26.25 5.86
N HIS A 531 -10.40 27.47 6.30
CA HIS A 531 -9.64 28.71 6.07
C HIS A 531 -9.42 29.03 4.58
N GLN A 532 -10.44 28.83 3.74
CA GLN A 532 -10.38 29.10 2.30
C GLN A 532 -11.31 30.26 1.90
N THR A 533 -10.91 31.05 0.91
CA THR A 533 -11.80 32.01 0.25
C THR A 533 -12.72 31.27 -0.71
N LEU A 534 -14.03 31.34 -0.46
CA LEU A 534 -15.07 30.69 -1.25
C LEU A 534 -15.43 31.49 -2.52
N THR A 535 -15.48 32.83 -2.43
CA THR A 535 -15.78 33.76 -3.53
C THR A 535 -15.42 35.19 -3.10
N VAL A 536 -15.00 36.05 -4.04
CA VAL A 536 -14.84 37.50 -3.84
C VAL A 536 -15.86 38.24 -4.70
N LYS A 537 -16.37 39.39 -4.24
CA LYS A 537 -17.31 40.24 -4.98
C LYS A 537 -16.94 41.72 -4.88
N ASP A 538 -16.49 42.27 -6.00
CA ASP A 538 -16.14 43.69 -6.16
C ASP A 538 -17.36 44.59 -6.42
N LEU A 539 -17.31 45.84 -5.98
CA LEU A 539 -18.38 46.85 -5.94
C LEU A 539 -17.82 48.25 -6.22
N SER A 540 -18.62 49.18 -6.75
CA SER A 540 -18.18 50.56 -7.01
C SER A 540 -19.35 51.54 -7.15
N GLY A 541 -19.13 52.83 -6.83
CA GLY A 541 -20.14 53.88 -7.04
C GLY A 541 -19.72 55.28 -6.57
N ASP A 542 -20.59 56.26 -6.84
CA ASP A 542 -20.32 57.68 -6.59
C ASP A 542 -20.20 58.05 -5.09
N PHE A 543 -19.40 59.06 -4.78
CA PHE A 543 -19.17 59.54 -3.42
C PHE A 543 -20.49 59.98 -2.75
N GLY A 544 -20.76 59.40 -1.57
CA GLY A 544 -22.00 59.58 -0.81
C GLY A 544 -23.18 58.72 -1.28
N ALA A 545 -23.05 57.96 -2.38
CA ALA A 545 -24.02 56.96 -2.78
C ALA A 545 -23.86 55.66 -1.97
N SER A 546 -24.80 54.73 -2.16
CA SER A 546 -24.85 53.44 -1.47
C SER A 546 -25.12 52.30 -2.44
N ASP A 547 -24.37 51.20 -2.33
CA ASP A 547 -24.48 50.05 -3.23
C ASP A 547 -25.77 49.25 -3.00
N ALA A 548 -26.33 48.67 -4.07
CA ALA A 548 -27.54 47.83 -4.05
C ALA A 548 -27.26 46.36 -3.66
N TYR A 549 -26.01 45.89 -3.75
CA TYR A 549 -25.60 44.53 -3.43
C TYR A 549 -25.90 44.17 -1.97
N ARG A 550 -26.35 42.92 -1.74
CA ARG A 550 -26.58 42.34 -0.41
C ARG A 550 -26.07 40.92 -0.38
N THR A 551 -25.52 40.54 0.77
CA THR A 551 -24.90 39.22 1.02
C THR A 551 -25.92 38.09 1.16
N ALA A 552 -27.17 38.41 1.49
CA ALA A 552 -28.20 37.46 1.92
C ALA A 552 -28.44 36.28 0.96
N GLU A 553 -28.46 36.50 -0.36
CA GLU A 553 -28.69 35.44 -1.34
C GLU A 553 -27.49 34.47 -1.42
N MET A 554 -26.27 34.99 -1.40
CA MET A 554 -25.04 34.18 -1.42
C MET A 554 -24.87 33.40 -0.10
N ILE A 555 -25.20 34.03 1.03
CA ILE A 555 -25.29 33.37 2.33
C ILE A 555 -26.34 32.24 2.30
N GLN A 556 -27.48 32.45 1.63
CA GLN A 556 -28.50 31.41 1.46
C GLN A 556 -28.03 30.26 0.55
N HIS A 557 -27.28 30.56 -0.51
CA HIS A 557 -26.64 29.57 -1.39
C HIS A 557 -25.65 28.66 -0.64
N TYR A 558 -24.79 29.22 0.22
CA TYR A 558 -23.90 28.41 1.07
C TYR A 558 -24.64 27.69 2.20
N ARG A 559 -25.70 28.29 2.78
CA ARG A 559 -26.56 27.59 3.77
C ARG A 559 -27.24 26.35 3.19
N ALA A 560 -27.62 26.37 1.91
CA ALA A 560 -28.18 25.19 1.24
C ALA A 560 -27.16 24.06 1.07
N GLN A 561 -25.86 24.39 1.00
CA GLN A 561 -24.74 23.44 0.92
C GLN A 561 -24.23 22.96 2.29
N GLY A 562 -24.86 23.40 3.39
CA GLY A 562 -24.52 22.95 4.74
C GLY A 562 -23.68 23.94 5.56
N TYR A 563 -23.43 25.16 5.09
CA TYR A 563 -22.75 26.19 5.89
C TYR A 563 -23.72 26.89 6.87
N ALA A 564 -23.19 27.45 7.95
CA ALA A 564 -23.80 28.44 8.81
C ALA A 564 -23.08 29.78 8.62
N LEU A 565 -23.79 30.89 8.81
CA LEU A 565 -23.16 32.21 8.87
C LEU A 565 -22.50 32.36 10.24
N ALA A 566 -21.18 32.55 10.27
CA ALA A 566 -20.42 32.85 11.48
C ALA A 566 -20.38 34.36 11.74
N SER A 567 -20.08 35.16 10.72
CA SER A 567 -20.26 36.62 10.76
C SER A 567 -20.46 37.21 9.36
N ASP A 568 -21.01 38.42 9.30
CA ASP A 568 -21.11 39.24 8.10
C ASP A 568 -20.73 40.66 8.49
N SER A 569 -19.62 41.17 7.94
CA SER A 569 -19.17 42.54 8.19
C SER A 569 -19.70 43.54 7.16
N TYR A 570 -20.44 43.09 6.14
CA TYR A 570 -20.98 43.95 5.10
C TYR A 570 -22.22 44.71 5.59
N PRO A 571 -22.38 46.01 5.32
CA PRO A 571 -23.51 46.77 5.85
C PRO A 571 -24.85 46.29 5.27
N THR A 572 -25.86 46.12 6.12
CA THR A 572 -27.20 45.67 5.70
C THR A 572 -27.94 46.68 4.81
N SER A 573 -27.52 47.95 4.84
CA SER A 573 -27.92 49.03 3.94
C SER A 573 -27.13 49.09 2.63
N GLY A 574 -26.15 48.20 2.43
CA GLY A 574 -25.10 48.35 1.42
C GLY A 574 -23.97 49.25 1.91
N VAL A 575 -22.77 49.08 1.34
CA VAL A 575 -21.65 50.02 1.54
C VAL A 575 -22.07 51.43 1.14
N VAL A 576 -21.62 52.43 1.91
CA VAL A 576 -21.73 53.85 1.56
C VAL A 576 -20.33 54.37 1.24
N TYR A 577 -20.23 55.08 0.13
CA TYR A 577 -19.00 55.62 -0.43
C TYR A 577 -18.68 57.02 0.15
N ASP A 578 -18.64 57.16 1.48
CA ASP A 578 -18.50 58.45 2.20
C ASP A 578 -17.05 58.85 2.56
N GLU A 579 -16.07 58.06 2.11
CA GLU A 579 -14.63 58.31 2.22
C GLU A 579 -14.02 58.44 0.82
N ASP A 580 -13.18 59.47 0.64
CA ASP A 580 -12.77 60.04 -0.66
C ASP A 580 -11.42 59.43 -1.07
N GLY A 581 -11.43 58.54 -2.07
CA GLY A 581 -10.27 57.76 -2.50
C GLY A 581 -9.92 56.56 -1.60
N VAL A 582 -10.91 55.90 -0.96
CA VAL A 582 -10.68 54.82 0.02
C VAL A 582 -11.47 53.55 -0.31
N VAL A 583 -10.76 52.52 -0.77
CA VAL A 583 -11.36 51.19 -1.05
C VAL A 583 -11.74 50.49 0.25
N LYS A 584 -13.01 50.07 0.37
CA LYS A 584 -13.54 49.40 1.58
C LYS A 584 -13.65 47.88 1.40
N HIS A 585 -13.04 47.12 2.30
CA HIS A 585 -13.04 45.65 2.28
C HIS A 585 -13.94 45.08 3.39
N TYR A 586 -14.80 44.13 3.03
CA TYR A 586 -15.75 43.45 3.92
C TYR A 586 -15.61 41.93 3.83
N HIS A 587 -15.96 41.22 4.90
CA HIS A 587 -15.81 39.77 4.98
C HIS A 587 -17.11 39.10 5.45
N VAL A 588 -17.50 38.01 4.79
CA VAL A 588 -18.63 37.15 5.12
C VAL A 588 -18.08 35.79 5.53
N HIS A 589 -18.00 35.55 6.83
CA HIS A 589 -17.47 34.33 7.40
C HIS A 589 -18.56 33.27 7.51
N LEU A 590 -18.30 32.11 6.92
CA LEU A 590 -19.17 30.93 6.88
C LEU A 590 -18.43 29.77 7.53
N ALA A 591 -19.11 28.95 8.33
CA ALA A 591 -18.55 27.75 8.95
C ALA A 591 -19.41 26.53 8.62
N HIS A 592 -18.85 25.32 8.62
CA HIS A 592 -19.64 24.11 8.37
C HIS A 592 -20.65 23.90 9.51
N GLN A 593 -21.92 23.67 9.16
CA GLN A 593 -22.85 23.08 10.12
C GLN A 593 -22.44 21.63 10.37
N THR A 594 -22.67 21.16 11.60
CA THR A 594 -22.52 19.75 11.95
C THR A 594 -23.85 19.18 12.43
N ASN A 595 -24.09 17.90 12.13
CA ASN A 595 -25.19 17.11 12.67
C ASN A 595 -24.64 16.20 13.76
N ALA A 596 -25.05 16.43 15.01
CA ALA A 596 -24.79 15.53 16.12
C ALA A 596 -25.83 14.39 16.13
N LYS A 597 -25.38 13.14 16.05
CA LYS A 597 -26.21 11.95 16.22
C LYS A 597 -25.66 11.09 17.35
N SER A 598 -26.53 10.67 18.28
CA SER A 598 -26.15 9.68 19.30
C SER A 598 -26.09 8.28 18.68
N GLU A 599 -24.95 7.61 18.84
CA GLU A 599 -24.73 6.19 18.56
C GLU A 599 -24.73 5.46 19.91
N ALA A 600 -25.48 4.37 20.04
CA ALA A 600 -25.57 3.58 21.26
C ALA A 600 -25.06 2.15 21.01
N LYS A 601 -24.29 1.61 21.96
CA LYS A 601 -23.86 0.21 21.98
C LYS A 601 -24.09 -0.36 23.38
N ILE A 602 -24.39 -1.65 23.43
CA ILE A 602 -24.40 -2.45 24.65
C ILE A 602 -23.20 -3.40 24.64
N VAL A 603 -22.73 -3.75 25.83
CA VAL A 603 -21.77 -4.82 26.06
C VAL A 603 -22.40 -5.79 27.06
N ASN A 604 -22.38 -7.07 26.74
CA ASN A 604 -22.92 -8.15 27.55
C ASN A 604 -21.78 -8.95 28.22
N GLU A 605 -22.09 -9.63 29.32
CA GLU A 605 -21.24 -10.69 29.88
C GLU A 605 -22.07 -11.97 30.04
N THR A 606 -21.47 -13.11 29.71
CA THR A 606 -22.05 -14.44 29.87
C THR A 606 -21.00 -15.41 30.43
N VAL A 607 -21.36 -16.16 31.47
CA VAL A 607 -20.54 -17.22 32.05
C VAL A 607 -21.26 -18.55 31.85
N HIS A 608 -20.65 -19.43 31.05
CA HIS A 608 -21.13 -20.78 30.84
C HIS A 608 -20.63 -21.72 31.94
N TYR A 609 -21.51 -22.58 32.45
CA TYR A 609 -21.16 -23.61 33.44
C TYR A 609 -21.28 -24.99 32.81
N GLN A 610 -20.16 -25.71 32.66
CA GLN A 610 -20.10 -26.97 31.91
C GLN A 610 -19.31 -28.04 32.68
N TYR A 611 -19.62 -29.32 32.46
CA TYR A 611 -18.77 -30.42 32.91
C TYR A 611 -17.58 -30.61 31.94
N GLN A 612 -16.55 -31.37 32.33
CA GLN A 612 -15.39 -31.68 31.46
C GLN A 612 -15.73 -32.26 30.08
N ASN A 613 -16.92 -32.85 29.91
CA ASN A 613 -17.40 -33.39 28.64
C ASN A 613 -18.08 -32.35 27.71
N GLY A 614 -18.13 -31.07 28.10
CA GLY A 614 -18.79 -29.98 27.36
C GLY A 614 -20.32 -29.93 27.48
N SER A 615 -20.93 -30.81 28.29
CA SER A 615 -22.36 -30.71 28.63
C SER A 615 -22.59 -29.67 29.72
N GLN A 616 -23.74 -28.99 29.67
CA GLN A 616 -24.10 -27.92 30.60
C GLN A 616 -24.27 -28.47 32.04
N ALA A 617 -23.64 -27.81 33.01
CA ALA A 617 -23.64 -28.19 34.43
C ALA A 617 -24.60 -27.35 35.29
N ALA A 618 -24.78 -26.08 34.95
CA ALA A 618 -25.76 -25.18 35.55
C ALA A 618 -26.30 -24.19 34.50
N ASP A 619 -27.35 -23.43 34.82
CA ASP A 619 -27.86 -22.37 33.93
C ASP A 619 -26.82 -21.24 33.77
N ASP A 620 -26.55 -20.86 32.51
CA ASP A 620 -25.58 -19.82 32.17
C ASP A 620 -25.91 -18.49 32.87
N TYR A 621 -24.93 -17.88 33.52
CA TYR A 621 -25.09 -16.54 34.07
C TYR A 621 -25.00 -15.51 32.94
N THR A 622 -25.96 -14.58 32.88
CA THR A 622 -25.90 -13.41 31.99
C THR A 622 -26.05 -12.14 32.82
N ALA A 623 -25.07 -11.24 32.70
CA ALA A 623 -25.07 -9.98 33.44
C ALA A 623 -26.11 -8.98 32.91
N SER A 624 -26.40 -7.94 33.70
CA SER A 624 -27.13 -6.77 33.20
C SER A 624 -26.26 -6.00 32.18
N PRO A 625 -26.71 -5.79 30.93
CA PRO A 625 -25.86 -5.22 29.89
C PRO A 625 -25.38 -3.81 30.20
N LEU A 626 -24.07 -3.57 30.11
CA LEU A 626 -23.47 -2.25 30.24
C LEU A 626 -23.73 -1.45 28.96
N ARG A 627 -24.15 -0.19 29.11
CA ARG A 627 -24.68 0.61 27.99
C ARG A 627 -23.81 1.84 27.79
N PHE A 628 -23.45 2.12 26.55
CA PHE A 628 -22.58 3.23 26.18
C PHE A 628 -23.20 4.04 25.04
N THR A 629 -23.02 5.35 25.08
CA THR A 629 -23.42 6.27 24.02
C THR A 629 -22.28 7.18 23.63
N ARG A 630 -22.08 7.41 22.33
CA ARG A 630 -21.17 8.44 21.81
C ARG A 630 -21.89 9.37 20.86
N THR A 631 -21.48 10.64 20.86
CA THR A 631 -21.92 11.60 19.85
C THR A 631 -21.06 11.43 18.61
N VAL A 632 -21.66 11.10 17.47
CA VAL A 632 -21.04 11.20 16.15
C VAL A 632 -21.40 12.56 15.57
N ILE A 633 -20.41 13.41 15.38
CA ILE A 633 -20.52 14.73 14.77
C ILE A 633 -20.23 14.56 13.28
N SER A 634 -21.25 14.71 12.44
CA SER A 634 -21.13 14.63 10.98
C SER A 634 -21.10 16.03 10.38
N ASP A 635 -20.03 16.36 9.68
CA ASP A 635 -19.87 17.59 8.90
C ASP A 635 -20.86 17.62 7.71
N ARG A 636 -21.60 18.72 7.54
CA ARG A 636 -22.67 18.80 6.52
C ARG A 636 -22.20 19.20 5.13
N VAL A 637 -20.97 19.72 5.00
CA VAL A 637 -20.41 20.19 3.72
C VAL A 637 -19.54 19.10 3.10
N THR A 638 -18.68 18.48 3.90
CA THR A 638 -17.71 17.46 3.48
C THR A 638 -18.15 16.02 3.74
N GLY A 639 -19.18 15.81 4.56
CA GLY A 639 -19.66 14.48 4.96
C GLY A 639 -18.77 13.74 5.97
N ASN A 640 -17.64 14.33 6.38
CA ASN A 640 -16.70 13.74 7.34
C ASN A 640 -17.36 13.48 8.71
N GLN A 641 -16.97 12.40 9.39
CA GLN A 641 -17.52 12.03 10.70
C GLN A 641 -16.44 12.02 11.78
N ILE A 642 -16.59 12.88 12.78
CA ILE A 642 -15.82 12.84 14.02
C ILE A 642 -16.63 12.07 15.06
N LYS A 643 -16.14 10.89 15.44
CA LYS A 643 -16.74 10.08 16.51
C LYS A 643 -16.16 10.51 17.86
N GLY A 644 -17.00 11.03 18.75
CA GLY A 644 -16.61 11.29 20.13
C GLY A 644 -16.35 10.01 20.93
N SER A 645 -15.70 10.16 22.08
CA SER A 645 -15.49 9.06 23.04
C SER A 645 -16.82 8.47 23.52
N TRP A 646 -16.81 7.20 23.90
CA TRP A 646 -17.96 6.57 24.56
C TRP A 646 -18.15 7.09 25.98
N THR A 647 -19.35 7.59 26.26
CA THR A 647 -19.83 7.90 27.61
C THR A 647 -20.67 6.73 28.12
N PRO A 648 -20.42 6.20 29.33
CA PRO A 648 -21.27 5.16 29.91
C PRO A 648 -22.63 5.72 30.35
N VAL A 649 -23.66 4.87 30.26
CA VAL A 649 -25.04 5.16 30.67
C VAL A 649 -25.39 4.23 31.84
N GLY A 650 -24.66 4.43 32.95
CA GLY A 650 -24.66 3.55 34.12
C GLY A 650 -23.24 3.11 34.47
N GLU A 651 -23.12 1.89 35.01
CA GLU A 651 -21.85 1.28 35.42
C GLU A 651 -20.90 0.98 34.24
N THR A 652 -19.62 0.78 34.55
CA THR A 652 -18.52 0.43 33.61
C THR A 652 -17.79 -0.85 33.99
N THR A 653 -18.40 -1.66 34.85
CA THR A 653 -17.79 -2.85 35.45
C THR A 653 -18.81 -3.97 35.58
N PHE A 654 -18.44 -5.18 35.20
CA PHE A 654 -19.18 -6.38 35.58
C PHE A 654 -18.68 -6.86 36.95
N GLY A 655 -19.60 -7.24 37.84
CA GLY A 655 -19.27 -7.68 39.19
C GLY A 655 -18.63 -9.07 39.23
N THR A 656 -18.12 -9.48 40.39
CA THR A 656 -17.65 -10.85 40.61
C THR A 656 -18.83 -11.84 40.51
N VAL A 657 -18.70 -12.89 39.72
CA VAL A 657 -19.75 -13.92 39.55
C VAL A 657 -19.30 -15.20 40.26
N THR A 658 -19.91 -15.51 41.40
CA THR A 658 -19.65 -16.78 42.10
C THR A 658 -20.21 -17.96 41.31
N SER A 659 -19.41 -19.00 41.11
CA SER A 659 -19.82 -20.20 40.39
C SER A 659 -20.78 -21.05 41.25
N PRO A 660 -21.89 -21.59 40.70
CA PRO A 660 -22.81 -22.45 41.43
C PRO A 660 -22.12 -23.60 42.16
N SER A 661 -22.56 -23.93 43.38
CA SER A 661 -22.11 -25.13 44.07
C SER A 661 -22.89 -26.35 43.59
N ILE A 662 -22.21 -27.30 42.95
CA ILE A 662 -22.78 -28.58 42.53
C ILE A 662 -22.29 -29.64 43.52
N GLN A 663 -23.19 -30.51 44.02
CA GLN A 663 -22.82 -31.52 45.01
C GLN A 663 -21.94 -32.59 44.36
N GLY A 664 -20.76 -32.84 44.93
CA GLY A 664 -19.82 -33.81 44.40
C GLY A 664 -19.04 -33.36 43.16
N ASP A 665 -19.11 -32.08 42.76
CA ASP A 665 -18.35 -31.50 41.65
C ASP A 665 -17.69 -30.18 42.08
N THR A 666 -16.38 -30.05 41.85
CA THR A 666 -15.63 -28.81 42.08
C THR A 666 -15.44 -28.04 40.77
N PRO A 667 -15.80 -26.75 40.67
CA PRO A 667 -15.45 -25.91 39.53
C PRO A 667 -13.97 -25.54 39.52
N ASP A 668 -13.36 -25.45 38.33
CA ASP A 668 -11.99 -24.95 38.12
C ASP A 668 -11.80 -23.52 38.63
N GLN A 669 -12.85 -22.71 38.56
CA GLN A 669 -12.94 -21.33 39.04
C GLN A 669 -14.16 -21.22 39.96
N SER A 670 -13.94 -21.04 41.27
CA SER A 670 -15.02 -20.84 42.26
C SER A 670 -15.74 -19.49 42.11
N GLN A 671 -15.11 -18.53 41.44
CA GLN A 671 -15.73 -17.30 40.96
C GLN A 671 -15.03 -16.82 39.68
N ILE A 672 -15.75 -16.05 38.87
CA ILE A 672 -15.16 -15.14 37.88
C ILE A 672 -14.92 -13.79 38.56
N ASP A 673 -13.70 -13.25 38.46
CA ASP A 673 -13.35 -11.93 38.98
C ASP A 673 -13.98 -10.79 38.16
N ALA A 674 -14.28 -9.68 38.83
CA ALA A 674 -14.96 -8.52 38.24
C ALA A 674 -14.20 -7.92 37.04
N VAL A 675 -14.88 -7.75 35.90
CA VAL A 675 -14.28 -7.09 34.73
C VAL A 675 -14.38 -5.58 34.85
N LEU A 676 -13.25 -4.95 35.17
CA LEU A 676 -13.09 -3.50 35.28
C LEU A 676 -12.91 -2.82 33.90
N PHE A 677 -13.20 -1.52 33.84
CA PHE A 677 -12.91 -0.63 32.70
C PHE A 677 -13.58 -1.03 31.37
N VAL A 678 -14.76 -1.64 31.41
CA VAL A 678 -15.56 -1.93 30.20
C VAL A 678 -15.93 -0.61 29.52
N SER A 679 -15.82 -0.59 28.18
CA SER A 679 -16.05 0.60 27.36
C SER A 679 -16.98 0.29 26.19
N GLY A 680 -17.51 1.32 25.52
CA GLY A 680 -18.32 1.12 24.32
C GLY A 680 -17.55 0.54 23.13
N ASP A 681 -16.22 0.47 23.15
CA ASP A 681 -15.45 -0.24 22.10
C ASP A 681 -15.19 -1.72 22.46
N SER A 682 -15.35 -2.13 23.72
CA SER A 682 -15.24 -3.53 24.16
C SER A 682 -16.21 -4.46 23.43
N THR A 683 -15.82 -5.71 23.18
CA THR A 683 -16.73 -6.77 22.72
C THR A 683 -17.51 -7.35 23.89
N ASP A 684 -18.59 -8.09 23.59
CA ASP A 684 -19.23 -8.94 24.59
C ASP A 684 -18.24 -9.95 25.17
N ILE A 685 -18.42 -10.27 26.45
CA ILE A 685 -17.50 -11.05 27.26
C ILE A 685 -18.10 -12.42 27.51
N VAL A 686 -17.38 -13.47 27.11
CA VAL A 686 -17.78 -14.85 27.37
C VAL A 686 -16.72 -15.53 28.22
N LYS A 687 -17.17 -16.24 29.25
CA LYS A 687 -16.37 -17.07 30.15
C LYS A 687 -16.95 -18.48 30.20
N THR A 688 -16.12 -19.45 30.55
CA THR A 688 -16.56 -20.82 30.84
C THR A 688 -15.89 -21.28 32.13
N VAL A 689 -16.68 -21.91 32.99
CA VAL A 689 -16.26 -22.59 34.22
C VAL A 689 -16.51 -24.09 34.03
N ILE A 690 -15.51 -24.90 34.34
CA ILE A 690 -15.50 -26.36 34.12
C ILE A 690 -15.59 -27.09 35.46
N TYR A 691 -16.64 -27.89 35.63
CA TYR A 691 -16.85 -28.75 36.78
C TYR A 691 -16.18 -30.12 36.59
N ALA A 692 -15.53 -30.57 37.65
CA ALA A 692 -14.85 -31.85 37.77
C ALA A 692 -15.32 -32.59 39.02
N ALA A 693 -15.71 -33.86 38.86
CA ALA A 693 -16.22 -34.67 39.95
C ALA A 693 -15.18 -34.88 41.07
N ASN A 694 -15.65 -34.86 42.32
CA ASN A 694 -14.82 -35.00 43.50
C ASN A 694 -14.33 -36.45 43.65
N PRO A 695 -13.03 -36.68 44.00
CA PRO A 695 -12.48 -38.02 44.17
C PRO A 695 -12.82 -38.60 45.55
N GLU A 696 -13.85 -39.45 45.58
CA GLU A 696 -14.36 -40.10 46.79
C GLU A 696 -13.63 -41.39 47.15
N LYS A 697 -13.94 -41.92 48.35
CA LYS A 697 -13.22 -43.04 48.96
C LYS A 697 -14.14 -44.05 49.63
N ALA A 698 -13.76 -45.30 49.55
CA ALA A 698 -14.34 -46.37 50.35
C ALA A 698 -13.25 -47.30 50.88
N ARG A 699 -13.54 -48.08 51.91
CA ARG A 699 -12.61 -49.01 52.54
C ARG A 699 -13.29 -50.32 52.87
N VAL A 700 -12.63 -51.42 52.52
CA VAL A 700 -13.05 -52.79 52.85
C VAL A 700 -12.02 -53.41 53.79
N THR A 701 -12.41 -53.69 55.02
CA THR A 701 -11.53 -54.31 56.04
C THR A 701 -11.89 -55.78 56.22
N TYR A 702 -10.90 -56.66 56.24
CA TYR A 702 -11.06 -58.09 56.52
C TYR A 702 -10.61 -58.38 57.95
N LEU A 703 -11.44 -59.03 58.76
CA LEU A 703 -11.22 -59.25 60.19
C LEU A 703 -11.20 -60.75 60.56
N ASP A 704 -10.35 -61.10 61.52
CA ASP A 704 -10.28 -62.38 62.23
C ASP A 704 -11.00 -62.24 63.58
N ASP A 705 -12.24 -62.70 63.63
CA ASP A 705 -13.10 -62.70 64.83
C ASP A 705 -12.58 -63.63 65.94
N THR A 706 -11.70 -64.58 65.59
CA THR A 706 -11.20 -65.60 66.52
C THR A 706 -9.93 -65.12 67.25
N ARG A 707 -9.25 -64.08 66.76
CA ARG A 707 -8.10 -63.43 67.42
C ARG A 707 -8.24 -61.92 67.64
N ASP A 708 -9.38 -61.33 67.27
CA ASP A 708 -9.67 -59.89 67.30
C ASP A 708 -8.60 -59.07 66.54
N LYS A 709 -8.48 -59.35 65.23
CA LYS A 709 -7.41 -58.77 64.37
C LYS A 709 -7.89 -58.39 62.98
N ILE A 710 -7.33 -57.31 62.45
CA ILE A 710 -7.43 -57.00 61.01
C ILE A 710 -6.46 -57.90 60.24
N LEU A 711 -6.98 -58.67 59.28
CA LEU A 711 -6.22 -59.53 58.37
C LEU A 711 -5.67 -58.77 57.16
N SER A 712 -6.45 -57.82 56.63
CA SER A 712 -6.05 -56.86 55.59
C SER A 712 -7.07 -55.73 55.46
N SER A 713 -6.72 -54.68 54.72
CA SER A 713 -7.62 -53.58 54.36
C SER A 713 -7.36 -53.17 52.91
N GLN A 714 -8.43 -52.95 52.16
CA GLN A 714 -8.40 -52.41 50.81
C GLN A 714 -9.03 -51.02 50.83
N GLU A 715 -8.24 -49.99 50.56
CA GLU A 715 -8.76 -48.65 50.23
C GLU A 715 -9.17 -48.64 48.75
N LEU A 716 -10.28 -47.98 48.44
CA LEU A 716 -10.88 -47.82 47.11
C LEU A 716 -11.10 -46.32 46.85
N THR A 717 -10.98 -45.91 45.59
CA THR A 717 -11.11 -44.50 45.18
C THR A 717 -11.81 -44.40 43.83
N GLY A 718 -12.75 -43.47 43.68
CA GLY A 718 -13.41 -43.19 42.42
C GLY A 718 -14.19 -41.89 42.46
N ASP A 719 -14.50 -41.35 41.29
CA ASP A 719 -15.15 -40.04 41.16
C ASP A 719 -16.61 -40.09 41.64
N PHE A 720 -17.12 -38.97 42.15
CA PHE A 720 -18.48 -38.87 42.67
C PHE A 720 -19.54 -39.37 41.66
N GLY A 721 -20.56 -40.06 42.17
CA GLY A 721 -21.62 -40.70 41.37
C GLY A 721 -21.20 -41.98 40.63
N THR A 722 -19.92 -42.32 40.55
CA THR A 722 -19.45 -43.56 39.89
C THR A 722 -19.63 -44.80 40.78
N ARG A 723 -19.49 -46.00 40.20
CA ARG A 723 -19.54 -47.29 40.91
C ARG A 723 -18.20 -48.01 40.80
N ASP A 724 -17.69 -48.46 41.94
CA ASP A 724 -16.46 -49.23 42.02
C ASP A 724 -16.62 -50.66 41.48
N ASN A 725 -15.58 -51.20 40.85
CA ASN A 725 -15.60 -52.55 40.28
C ASN A 725 -15.14 -53.65 41.25
N TYR A 726 -14.54 -53.32 42.39
CA TYR A 726 -14.01 -54.25 43.38
C TYR A 726 -15.06 -55.26 43.89
N LYS A 727 -14.60 -56.46 44.25
CA LYS A 727 -15.40 -57.57 44.77
C LYS A 727 -14.61 -58.30 45.86
N THR A 728 -15.30 -58.70 46.92
CA THR A 728 -14.72 -59.38 48.09
C THR A 728 -14.42 -60.87 47.83
N ASP A 729 -15.09 -61.47 46.86
CA ASP A 729 -15.21 -62.92 46.69
C ASP A 729 -13.86 -63.64 46.50
N GLU A 730 -12.90 -63.03 45.79
CA GLU A 730 -11.56 -63.62 45.62
C GLU A 730 -10.72 -63.54 46.91
N THR A 731 -10.82 -62.44 47.66
CA THR A 731 -10.09 -62.27 48.92
C THR A 731 -10.68 -63.14 50.03
N ILE A 732 -12.01 -63.27 50.11
CA ILE A 732 -12.71 -64.26 50.95
C ILE A 732 -12.22 -65.67 50.61
N LYS A 733 -12.25 -66.05 49.33
CA LYS A 733 -11.82 -67.38 48.87
C LYS A 733 -10.33 -67.66 49.17
N LYS A 734 -9.48 -66.64 49.12
CA LYS A 734 -8.07 -66.73 49.54
C LYS A 734 -7.94 -67.06 51.03
N TYR A 735 -8.67 -66.36 51.91
CA TYR A 735 -8.65 -66.66 53.35
C TYR A 735 -9.30 -68.01 53.67
N GLN A 736 -10.32 -68.44 52.91
CA GLN A 736 -10.87 -69.80 53.00
C GLN A 736 -9.84 -70.87 52.64
N GLY A 737 -9.00 -70.63 51.63
CA GLY A 737 -7.83 -71.45 51.32
C GLY A 737 -6.71 -71.41 52.37
N GLN A 738 -6.85 -70.58 53.40
CA GLN A 738 -5.92 -70.44 54.54
C GLN A 738 -6.57 -70.86 55.88
N GLY A 739 -7.64 -71.67 55.85
CA GLY A 739 -8.25 -72.25 57.05
C GLY A 739 -9.27 -71.37 57.77
N TYR A 740 -9.73 -70.27 57.14
CA TYR A 740 -10.79 -69.43 57.68
C TYR A 740 -12.19 -69.78 57.12
N ALA A 741 -13.22 -69.69 57.94
CA ALA A 741 -14.62 -69.68 57.52
C ALA A 741 -15.13 -68.22 57.38
N LEU A 742 -16.04 -67.98 56.44
CA LEU A 742 -16.70 -66.67 56.30
C LEU A 742 -17.83 -66.54 57.35
N VAL A 743 -17.80 -65.47 58.14
CA VAL A 743 -18.83 -65.12 59.12
C VAL A 743 -19.81 -64.11 58.52
N SER A 744 -19.31 -63.03 57.92
CA SER A 744 -20.15 -62.02 57.25
C SER A 744 -19.38 -61.26 56.16
N ASP A 745 -20.13 -60.67 55.22
CA ASP A 745 -19.62 -59.77 54.19
C ASP A 745 -20.64 -58.62 54.05
N THR A 746 -20.25 -57.41 54.44
CA THR A 746 -21.11 -56.21 54.37
C THR A 746 -20.90 -55.41 53.08
N TYR A 747 -19.95 -55.80 52.23
CA TYR A 747 -19.64 -55.07 51.01
C TYR A 747 -20.70 -55.33 49.90
N PRO A 748 -21.17 -54.31 49.15
CA PRO A 748 -22.17 -54.51 48.12
C PRO A 748 -21.68 -55.46 47.01
N LYS A 749 -22.41 -56.54 46.73
CA LYS A 749 -22.04 -57.52 45.68
C LYS A 749 -21.94 -56.95 44.26
N THR A 750 -22.50 -55.77 44.00
CA THR A 750 -22.32 -55.03 42.74
C THR A 750 -21.11 -54.08 42.74
N GLY A 751 -20.56 -53.75 43.91
CA GLY A 751 -19.60 -52.67 44.13
C GLY A 751 -20.24 -51.43 44.76
N VAL A 752 -19.47 -50.70 45.57
CA VAL A 752 -19.90 -49.42 46.20
C VAL A 752 -20.20 -48.34 45.15
N ILE A 753 -21.12 -47.43 45.47
CA ILE A 753 -21.35 -46.19 44.72
C ILE A 753 -20.72 -45.04 45.52
N TYR A 754 -20.03 -44.15 44.82
CA TYR A 754 -19.40 -42.95 45.38
C TYR A 754 -20.41 -41.79 45.48
N ASP A 755 -21.52 -41.99 46.19
CA ASP A 755 -22.69 -41.09 46.23
C ASP A 755 -22.80 -40.22 47.51
N GLU A 756 -21.74 -40.12 48.31
CA GLU A 756 -21.65 -39.20 49.45
C GLU A 756 -20.37 -38.36 49.39
N ASP A 757 -20.55 -37.05 49.21
CA ASP A 757 -19.48 -36.04 48.98
C ASP A 757 -18.61 -35.84 50.23
N GLY A 758 -17.29 -35.99 50.07
CA GLY A 758 -16.27 -35.89 51.11
C GLY A 758 -16.32 -36.98 52.19
N ARG A 759 -16.95 -38.14 51.94
CA ARG A 759 -17.22 -39.15 52.99
C ARG A 759 -16.69 -40.54 52.65
N VAL A 760 -15.72 -41.00 53.45
CA VAL A 760 -15.22 -42.37 53.38
C VAL A 760 -16.29 -43.37 53.81
N LYS A 761 -16.68 -44.28 52.91
CA LYS A 761 -17.59 -45.40 53.24
C LYS A 761 -16.81 -46.61 53.74
N TYR A 762 -17.27 -47.23 54.82
CA TYR A 762 -16.60 -48.37 55.46
C TYR A 762 -17.42 -49.65 55.32
N TYR A 763 -16.73 -50.74 54.96
CA TYR A 763 -17.28 -52.08 54.86
C TYR A 763 -16.34 -53.08 55.56
N GLU A 764 -16.94 -54.09 56.17
CA GLU A 764 -16.26 -55.10 56.98
C GLU A 764 -16.64 -56.51 56.49
N VAL A 765 -15.64 -57.39 56.46
CA VAL A 765 -15.74 -58.79 56.06
C VAL A 765 -15.14 -59.64 57.18
N HIS A 766 -15.99 -60.38 57.88
CA HIS A 766 -15.61 -61.12 59.08
C HIS A 766 -15.33 -62.58 58.76
N LEU A 767 -14.23 -63.09 59.32
CA LEU A 767 -13.70 -64.43 59.12
C LEU A 767 -13.34 -65.03 60.49
N SER A 768 -13.48 -66.34 60.65
CA SER A 768 -13.09 -67.09 61.86
C SER A 768 -12.30 -68.35 61.48
N HIS A 769 -11.60 -69.02 62.40
CA HIS A 769 -10.87 -70.26 62.02
C HIS A 769 -11.79 -71.46 61.97
N ASP A 770 -11.54 -72.37 61.03
CA ASP A 770 -12.06 -73.74 61.10
C ASP A 770 -11.17 -74.59 62.04
N THR A 771 -11.73 -75.65 62.64
CA THR A 771 -11.02 -76.51 63.60
C THR A 771 -11.35 -77.98 63.36
N VAL A 772 -10.34 -78.73 62.89
CA VAL A 772 -10.47 -80.17 62.61
C VAL A 772 -9.98 -80.99 63.81
N LYS A 773 -10.67 -82.09 64.11
CA LYS A 773 -10.34 -83.00 65.22
C LYS A 773 -9.84 -84.35 64.71
N SER A 774 -8.79 -84.88 65.32
CA SER A 774 -8.27 -86.23 65.10
C SER A 774 -8.21 -87.02 66.42
N ILE A 775 -7.98 -88.33 66.32
CA ILE A 775 -7.83 -89.23 67.47
C ILE A 775 -6.42 -89.83 67.44
N GLU A 776 -5.75 -89.84 68.58
CA GLU A 776 -4.46 -90.49 68.83
C GLU A 776 -4.67 -91.70 69.74
N THR A 777 -3.90 -92.78 69.53
CA THR A 777 -4.06 -94.08 70.23
C THR A 777 -2.72 -94.59 70.74
N LYS A 778 -2.69 -95.20 71.93
CA LYS A 778 -1.46 -95.74 72.55
C LYS A 778 -1.78 -96.96 73.41
N THR A 779 -0.87 -97.94 73.43
CA THR A 779 -1.09 -99.28 74.01
C THR A 779 0.06 -99.64 74.95
N VAL A 780 -0.25 -100.29 76.08
CA VAL A 780 0.70 -100.69 77.13
C VAL A 780 0.57 -102.17 77.44
N TYR A 781 1.68 -102.89 77.61
CA TYR A 781 1.74 -104.34 77.83
C TYR A 781 2.27 -104.72 79.24
N GLU A 782 1.87 -105.88 79.76
CA GLU A 782 2.59 -106.58 80.83
C GLU A 782 3.03 -107.98 80.35
N VAL A 783 4.28 -108.35 80.65
CA VAL A 783 4.87 -109.68 80.37
C VAL A 783 5.54 -110.24 81.62
N VAL A 784 5.32 -111.52 81.93
CA VAL A 784 5.99 -112.25 83.02
C VAL A 784 6.68 -113.49 82.45
N HIS A 785 8.01 -113.47 82.42
CA HIS A 785 8.83 -114.59 81.98
C HIS A 785 9.02 -115.63 83.08
N TYR A 786 9.14 -116.91 82.69
CA TYR A 786 9.34 -118.02 83.63
C TYR A 786 10.57 -118.87 83.24
N VAL A 787 11.62 -118.84 84.07
CA VAL A 787 12.91 -119.51 83.80
C VAL A 787 13.35 -120.42 84.95
N TYR A 788 14.27 -121.33 84.72
CA TYR A 788 15.00 -122.07 85.76
C TYR A 788 16.21 -121.26 86.24
N GLN A 789 16.83 -121.67 87.36
CA GLN A 789 18.06 -121.02 87.88
C GLN A 789 19.24 -120.94 86.91
N ASN A 790 19.28 -121.74 85.84
CA ASN A 790 20.32 -121.66 84.80
C ASN A 790 19.95 -120.73 83.62
N GLY A 791 18.80 -120.04 83.68
CA GLY A 791 18.31 -119.14 82.63
C GLY A 791 17.47 -119.81 81.54
N ASP A 792 17.44 -121.14 81.48
CA ASP A 792 16.57 -121.86 80.53
C ASP A 792 15.10 -121.64 80.85
N LYS A 793 14.26 -121.59 79.82
CA LYS A 793 12.81 -121.39 79.98
C LYS A 793 12.16 -122.55 80.74
N ALA A 794 11.46 -122.24 81.83
CA ALA A 794 10.81 -123.22 82.70
C ALA A 794 9.40 -123.57 82.20
N VAL A 795 8.62 -122.56 81.83
CA VAL A 795 7.31 -122.66 81.16
C VAL A 795 7.13 -121.49 80.19
N THR A 796 6.09 -121.53 79.35
CA THR A 796 5.70 -120.40 78.50
C THR A 796 5.46 -119.14 79.34
N ASP A 797 5.90 -117.99 78.84
CA ASP A 797 5.70 -116.70 79.51
C ASP A 797 4.21 -116.35 79.56
N PHE A 798 3.81 -115.62 80.61
CA PHE A 798 2.51 -114.95 80.62
C PHE A 798 2.63 -113.59 79.92
N VAL A 799 1.63 -113.27 79.10
CA VAL A 799 1.44 -111.95 78.50
C VAL A 799 0.02 -111.52 78.83
N ALA A 800 -0.13 -110.34 79.45
CA ALA A 800 -1.44 -109.78 79.75
C ALA A 800 -2.15 -109.31 78.48
N ILE A 801 -3.48 -109.18 78.54
CA ILE A 801 -4.22 -108.43 77.52
C ILE A 801 -3.81 -106.95 77.67
N PRO A 802 -3.29 -106.29 76.62
CA PRO A 802 -2.74 -104.95 76.75
C PRO A 802 -3.82 -103.88 76.98
N LEU A 803 -3.39 -102.79 77.62
CA LEU A 803 -4.23 -101.67 77.99
C LEU A 803 -4.09 -100.54 76.95
N GLU A 804 -5.19 -100.23 76.29
CA GLU A 804 -5.26 -99.20 75.25
C GLU A 804 -5.85 -97.90 75.78
N PHE A 805 -5.35 -96.78 75.26
CA PHE A 805 -5.74 -95.43 75.59
C PHE A 805 -5.92 -94.61 74.32
N THR A 806 -6.90 -93.72 74.31
CA THR A 806 -7.15 -92.80 73.19
C THR A 806 -7.34 -91.37 73.67
N ARG A 807 -6.96 -90.38 72.85
CA ARG A 807 -7.25 -88.96 73.12
C ARG A 807 -7.64 -88.23 71.84
N THR A 808 -8.43 -87.16 71.98
CA THR A 808 -8.79 -86.28 70.86
C THR A 808 -7.80 -85.12 70.78
N VAL A 809 -7.34 -84.78 69.57
CA VAL A 809 -6.51 -83.59 69.32
C VAL A 809 -7.27 -82.66 68.39
N ALA A 810 -7.47 -81.41 68.80
CA ALA A 810 -8.05 -80.36 67.96
C ALA A 810 -6.94 -79.56 67.30
N THR A 811 -7.05 -79.31 65.99
CA THR A 811 -6.08 -78.53 65.20
C THR A 811 -6.76 -77.33 64.55
N ASP A 812 -6.35 -76.12 64.95
CA ASP A 812 -6.69 -74.85 64.30
C ASP A 812 -6.21 -74.88 62.84
N GLN A 813 -7.09 -74.63 61.87
CA GLN A 813 -6.71 -74.71 60.45
C GLN A 813 -5.99 -73.46 59.92
N ALA A 814 -6.04 -72.34 60.64
CA ALA A 814 -5.42 -71.07 60.26
C ALA A 814 -3.98 -70.91 60.77
N THR A 815 -3.60 -71.53 61.89
CA THR A 815 -2.21 -71.58 62.39
C THR A 815 -1.60 -72.98 62.46
N GLY A 816 -2.40 -74.04 62.46
CA GLY A 816 -1.91 -75.40 62.73
C GLY A 816 -1.66 -75.69 64.21
N ASP A 817 -2.05 -74.78 65.11
CA ASP A 817 -1.92 -74.96 66.56
C ASP A 817 -2.75 -76.16 67.02
N LYS A 818 -2.17 -77.00 67.88
CA LYS A 818 -2.79 -78.22 68.40
C LYS A 818 -3.13 -78.10 69.87
N THR A 819 -4.38 -78.42 70.20
CA THR A 819 -4.85 -78.58 71.57
C THR A 819 -5.15 -80.06 71.81
N ASP A 820 -4.31 -80.70 72.62
CA ASP A 820 -4.48 -82.08 73.04
C ASP A 820 -5.55 -82.19 74.15
N GLY A 821 -6.44 -83.17 74.06
CA GLY A 821 -7.34 -83.58 75.14
C GLY A 821 -6.75 -84.69 76.03
N ASP A 822 -7.45 -85.02 77.11
CA ASP A 822 -7.05 -86.06 78.07
C ASP A 822 -7.04 -87.48 77.46
N TRP A 823 -6.16 -88.34 78.00
CA TRP A 823 -6.13 -89.77 77.69
C TRP A 823 -7.29 -90.53 78.36
N ILE A 824 -8.12 -91.17 77.55
CA ILE A 824 -9.26 -92.00 77.95
C ILE A 824 -8.86 -93.48 77.83
N ALA A 825 -8.98 -94.23 78.93
CA ALA A 825 -8.77 -95.68 78.94
C ALA A 825 -9.83 -96.40 78.10
N SER A 826 -9.39 -97.27 77.20
CA SER A 826 -10.22 -97.92 76.17
C SER A 826 -10.39 -99.42 76.40
N SER A 827 -9.42 -100.11 77.03
CA SER A 827 -9.58 -101.51 77.48
C SER A 827 -9.39 -101.74 79.00
N GLY A 828 -8.77 -100.79 79.72
CA GLY A 828 -8.65 -100.85 81.19
C GLY A 828 -7.54 -99.93 81.74
N THR A 829 -7.36 -99.95 83.06
CA THR A 829 -6.32 -99.16 83.77
C THR A 829 -5.53 -99.99 84.80
N SER A 830 -5.67 -101.32 84.77
CA SER A 830 -4.94 -102.23 85.65
C SER A 830 -4.68 -103.60 85.00
N PHE A 831 -3.61 -104.25 85.43
CA PHE A 831 -3.30 -105.64 85.10
C PHE A 831 -3.56 -106.54 86.31
N ASP A 832 -4.27 -107.65 86.09
CA ASP A 832 -4.56 -108.65 87.12
C ASP A 832 -3.30 -109.35 87.64
N LYS A 833 -3.39 -109.88 88.87
CA LYS A 833 -2.29 -110.67 89.46
C LYS A 833 -2.04 -111.98 88.69
N VAL A 834 -0.78 -112.35 88.52
CA VAL A 834 -0.38 -113.52 87.72
C VAL A 834 0.19 -114.60 88.63
N ILE A 835 -0.45 -115.78 88.71
CA ILE A 835 0.01 -116.87 89.58
C ILE A 835 1.08 -117.72 88.88
N SER A 836 2.21 -117.96 89.54
CA SER A 836 3.34 -118.73 89.01
C SER A 836 3.00 -120.24 88.92
N PRO A 837 3.09 -120.88 87.72
CA PRO A 837 2.73 -122.29 87.54
C PRO A 837 3.46 -123.31 88.45
N SER A 838 2.73 -124.26 89.02
CA SER A 838 3.32 -125.29 89.89
C SER A 838 4.10 -126.37 89.13
N LEU A 839 5.43 -126.36 89.23
CA LEU A 839 6.31 -127.36 88.62
C LEU A 839 6.73 -128.47 89.60
N LYS A 840 6.58 -129.74 89.18
CA LYS A 840 6.87 -130.91 90.04
C LYS A 840 8.37 -130.99 90.38
N ASN A 841 8.66 -131.00 91.69
CA ASN A 841 10.02 -130.97 92.29
C ASN A 841 10.75 -129.61 92.18
N TYR A 842 10.06 -128.53 91.81
CA TYR A 842 10.59 -127.17 91.78
C TYR A 842 9.67 -126.21 92.56
N THR A 843 10.22 -125.09 93.02
CA THR A 843 9.47 -123.96 93.58
C THR A 843 9.92 -122.67 92.90
N PRO A 844 8.99 -121.78 92.50
CA PRO A 844 9.36 -120.44 92.06
C PRO A 844 9.89 -119.60 93.24
N ASP A 845 10.63 -118.56 92.92
CA ASP A 845 11.04 -117.51 93.86
C ASP A 845 9.86 -116.60 94.27
N GLU A 846 9.04 -116.16 93.30
CA GLU A 846 7.76 -115.49 93.57
C GLU A 846 6.57 -116.41 93.20
N PRO A 847 5.67 -116.77 94.13
CA PRO A 847 4.55 -117.68 93.85
C PRO A 847 3.40 -117.02 93.07
N GLN A 848 3.33 -115.69 93.05
CA GLN A 848 2.46 -114.91 92.18
C GLN A 848 3.08 -113.51 92.01
N VAL A 849 2.99 -112.95 90.81
CA VAL A 849 3.21 -111.53 90.56
C VAL A 849 1.98 -110.76 91.03
N ALA A 850 2.18 -109.68 91.80
CA ALA A 850 1.11 -108.79 92.22
C ALA A 850 0.52 -107.96 91.06
N ALA A 851 -0.79 -107.68 91.15
CA ALA A 851 -1.54 -106.83 90.22
C ALA A 851 -0.96 -105.40 90.17
N ILE A 852 -1.17 -104.71 89.05
CA ILE A 852 -0.72 -103.33 88.84
C ILE A 852 -1.91 -102.44 88.53
N ASP A 853 -2.21 -101.49 89.42
CA ASP A 853 -3.24 -100.47 89.22
C ASP A 853 -2.67 -99.14 88.69
N LYS A 854 -3.54 -98.34 88.06
CA LYS A 854 -3.27 -96.98 87.58
C LYS A 854 -2.32 -96.88 86.39
N VAL A 855 -2.35 -97.88 85.50
CA VAL A 855 -1.79 -97.76 84.15
C VAL A 855 -2.56 -96.67 83.39
N SER A 856 -1.81 -95.85 82.66
CA SER A 856 -2.32 -94.71 81.87
C SER A 856 -1.69 -94.69 80.47
N GLY A 857 -2.20 -93.83 79.58
CA GLY A 857 -1.61 -93.56 78.28
C GLY A 857 -0.17 -93.02 78.32
N GLU A 858 0.38 -92.67 79.48
CA GLU A 858 1.81 -92.30 79.64
C GLU A 858 2.66 -93.36 80.35
N THR A 859 2.09 -94.52 80.66
CA THR A 859 2.82 -95.65 81.25
C THR A 859 3.63 -96.39 80.18
N LYS A 860 4.78 -96.95 80.56
CA LYS A 860 5.61 -97.80 79.70
C LYS A 860 5.29 -99.28 79.95
N ASP A 861 5.59 -100.12 78.97
CA ASP A 861 5.46 -101.57 79.06
C ASP A 861 6.22 -102.14 80.27
N ILE A 862 5.63 -103.19 80.86
CA ILE A 862 6.04 -103.74 82.14
C ILE A 862 6.51 -105.18 81.92
N VAL A 863 7.72 -105.50 82.37
CA VAL A 863 8.30 -106.84 82.22
C VAL A 863 8.85 -107.33 83.56
N LYS A 864 8.51 -108.56 83.94
CA LYS A 864 8.96 -109.26 85.14
C LYS A 864 9.49 -110.66 84.78
N THR A 865 10.29 -111.26 85.66
CA THR A 865 10.85 -112.62 85.47
C THR A 865 10.84 -113.39 86.78
N ILE A 866 10.36 -114.63 86.74
CA ILE A 866 10.22 -115.55 87.87
C ILE A 866 11.13 -116.78 87.66
N VAL A 867 11.82 -117.23 88.70
CA VAL A 867 12.88 -118.24 88.64
C VAL A 867 12.55 -119.51 89.46
N TYR A 868 12.49 -120.65 88.79
CA TYR A 868 12.22 -121.96 89.40
C TYR A 868 13.50 -122.64 89.89
N THR A 869 13.50 -122.96 91.19
CA THR A 869 14.58 -123.65 91.90
C THR A 869 14.19 -125.07 92.24
N LYS A 870 15.09 -126.04 92.03
CA LYS A 870 14.84 -127.48 92.25
C LYS A 870 14.94 -127.84 93.74
N VAL A 871 13.99 -128.59 94.28
CA VAL A 871 13.90 -128.90 95.73
C VAL A 871 14.83 -130.07 96.13
N PRO A 872 15.87 -129.86 96.98
CA PRO A 872 16.78 -130.93 97.42
C PRO A 872 16.35 -131.58 98.75
N ARG A 873 16.80 -132.81 99.01
CA ARG A 873 16.81 -133.39 100.38
C ARG A 873 18.10 -132.97 101.13
N PRO A 874 18.07 -132.87 102.48
CA PRO A 874 18.71 -131.72 103.14
C PRO A 874 20.12 -131.97 103.70
N VAL A 875 21.01 -131.00 103.49
CA VAL A 875 22.07 -130.64 104.47
C VAL A 875 22.16 -129.10 104.60
N LYS A 876 22.28 -128.67 105.85
CA LYS A 876 22.48 -127.32 106.42
C LYS A 876 23.40 -126.34 105.65
N MET A 877 22.92 -125.08 105.49
CA MET A 877 23.46 -123.79 106.04
C MET A 877 24.94 -123.36 105.79
N PRO A 878 25.34 -122.07 105.97
CA PRO A 878 24.58 -120.82 106.24
C PRO A 878 25.01 -119.57 105.40
N THR A 879 24.39 -118.41 105.71
CA THR A 879 24.90 -116.99 105.81
C THR A 879 26.26 -116.56 105.20
N ASP A 880 26.49 -115.30 104.75
CA ASP A 880 25.81 -114.02 105.11
C ASP A 880 25.98 -112.86 104.10
N LYS A 881 25.11 -111.82 104.24
CA LYS A 881 25.32 -110.33 104.21
C LYS A 881 26.69 -109.76 103.73
N ASP A 882 26.92 -108.57 103.15
CA ASP A 882 26.29 -107.22 103.02
C ASP A 882 27.29 -106.30 102.23
N LYS A 883 27.18 -104.99 101.87
CA LYS A 883 26.15 -103.92 101.65
C LYS A 883 26.85 -102.63 101.06
N VAL A 884 26.09 -101.68 100.46
CA VAL A 884 26.28 -100.17 100.48
C VAL A 884 27.47 -99.56 99.65
N VAL A 885 27.48 -98.37 98.96
CA VAL A 885 26.74 -97.03 98.87
C VAL A 885 27.40 -95.89 99.72
N PRO A 886 27.34 -94.53 99.48
CA PRO A 886 26.83 -93.61 98.40
C PRO A 886 27.97 -92.90 97.58
N HIS A 887 28.05 -91.64 97.07
CA HIS A 887 27.35 -90.30 96.99
C HIS A 887 27.72 -89.61 95.60
N TYR A 888 27.26 -88.44 95.04
CA TYR A 888 26.77 -87.08 95.45
C TYR A 888 27.86 -86.00 95.77
N PRO A 889 27.69 -84.64 95.57
CA PRO A 889 26.57 -83.86 94.96
C PRO A 889 26.84 -82.55 94.10
N SER A 890 25.84 -82.13 93.29
CA SER A 890 25.21 -80.76 93.04
C SER A 890 25.86 -79.44 92.44
N GLN A 891 25.31 -78.94 91.30
CA GLN A 891 24.72 -77.59 90.91
C GLN A 891 25.48 -76.19 90.97
N PRO A 892 24.97 -75.00 90.46
CA PRO A 892 24.11 -74.59 89.27
C PRO A 892 24.40 -73.17 88.54
N SER A 893 23.59 -72.78 87.49
CA SER A 893 23.15 -71.41 86.96
C SER A 893 24.10 -70.44 86.12
N GLU A 894 23.76 -69.32 85.38
CA GLU A 894 22.55 -68.69 84.71
C GLU A 894 22.80 -67.43 83.75
N SER A 895 21.80 -66.98 82.91
CA SER A 895 21.56 -65.63 82.21
C SER A 895 22.43 -65.10 81.01
N GLY A 896 22.12 -64.05 80.17
CA GLY A 896 20.87 -63.33 79.72
C GLY A 896 20.96 -61.89 79.03
N HIS A 897 20.25 -61.60 77.89
CA HIS A 897 19.77 -60.25 77.32
C HIS A 897 20.77 -59.18 76.67
N LYS A 898 20.48 -58.06 75.91
CA LYS A 898 19.34 -57.40 75.12
C LYS A 898 19.75 -56.14 74.22
N THR A 899 18.95 -55.73 73.18
CA THR A 899 18.64 -54.33 72.59
C THR A 899 19.72 -53.42 71.87
N GLN A 900 19.55 -52.32 71.03
CA GLN A 900 18.47 -51.60 70.23
C GLN A 900 18.93 -50.40 69.26
N THR A 901 18.24 -50.12 68.10
CA THR A 901 17.99 -48.81 67.30
C THR A 901 19.12 -47.77 66.89
N PRO A 902 18.93 -46.68 66.05
CA PRO A 902 18.20 -46.42 64.75
C PRO A 902 18.92 -45.45 63.68
N SER A 903 18.22 -45.05 62.57
CA SER A 903 18.41 -43.86 61.64
C SER A 903 19.17 -43.98 60.26
N VAL A 904 19.18 -42.92 59.42
CA VAL A 904 19.27 -42.85 57.89
C VAL A 904 19.93 -41.51 57.38
N PRO A 905 20.03 -41.02 56.08
CA PRO A 905 19.51 -41.42 54.71
C PRO A 905 20.44 -41.15 53.43
N VAL A 906 19.87 -41.07 52.20
CA VAL A 906 20.28 -40.38 50.90
C VAL A 906 20.90 -41.12 49.66
N ILE A 907 20.07 -41.35 48.62
CA ILE A 907 20.12 -41.14 47.12
C ILE A 907 21.46 -41.12 46.30
N ALA A 908 21.56 -41.87 45.16
CA ALA A 908 21.81 -41.38 43.75
C ALA A 908 22.30 -42.41 42.67
N GLN A 909 21.60 -42.52 41.51
CA GLN A 909 22.02 -43.04 40.17
C GLN A 909 21.09 -42.37 39.09
N ALA A 910 21.43 -41.93 37.86
CA ALA A 910 22.19 -42.49 36.70
C ALA A 910 21.38 -43.50 35.83
N SER A 911 21.30 -43.47 34.48
CA SER A 911 21.77 -42.50 33.44
C SER A 911 21.29 -42.85 32.00
N LYS A 912 21.26 -41.86 31.06
CA LYS A 912 21.23 -41.98 29.55
C LYS A 912 19.93 -42.58 28.92
N LYS A 913 19.57 -42.40 27.62
CA LYS A 913 20.14 -41.90 26.33
C LYS A 913 18.93 -41.45 25.42
N GLU A 914 18.96 -40.81 24.22
CA GLU A 914 19.97 -40.17 23.34
C GLU A 914 19.35 -39.02 22.46
N LEU A 915 19.45 -39.07 21.11
CA LEU A 915 19.20 -38.07 20.03
C LEU A 915 18.97 -38.82 18.66
N PRO A 916 18.71 -38.24 17.45
CA PRO A 916 18.75 -36.82 17.01
C PRO A 916 17.62 -36.27 16.08
N ASP A 917 17.54 -34.93 16.03
CA ASP A 917 17.35 -33.96 14.90
C ASP A 917 16.54 -34.27 13.60
N THR A 918 15.52 -33.41 13.30
CA THR A 918 15.42 -32.49 12.12
C THR A 918 14.00 -31.88 11.96
N GLY A 919 13.83 -30.68 11.35
CA GLY A 919 12.59 -30.37 10.58
C GLY A 919 11.67 -29.13 10.84
N ALA A 920 12.17 -27.96 11.25
CA ALA A 920 11.64 -26.60 10.94
C ALA A 920 10.11 -26.22 10.90
N LYS A 921 9.76 -25.20 11.74
CA LYS A 921 8.80 -24.06 11.56
C LYS A 921 7.29 -24.15 11.94
N SER A 922 6.78 -22.97 12.34
CA SER A 922 5.40 -22.57 12.76
C SER A 922 4.94 -23.05 14.16
N GLY A 923 4.17 -22.28 14.95
CA GLY A 923 3.81 -20.84 14.81
C GLY A 923 2.74 -20.35 15.81
N ILE A 924 3.09 -19.43 16.71
CA ILE A 924 2.25 -18.70 17.71
C ILE A 924 2.94 -17.34 18.00
N SER A 925 2.35 -16.13 18.15
CA SER A 925 1.09 -15.60 18.75
C SER A 925 1.04 -15.76 20.28
N GLU A 926 0.86 -14.75 21.14
CA GLU A 926 0.37 -13.35 21.03
C GLU A 926 0.99 -12.48 22.17
N THR A 927 0.91 -11.14 22.33
CA THR A 927 0.62 -9.91 21.51
C THR A 927 0.85 -8.69 22.46
N ILE A 928 0.39 -7.46 22.14
CA ILE A 928 0.32 -6.23 22.99
C ILE A 928 1.65 -5.46 23.11
N PHE A 929 1.77 -4.14 22.92
CA PHE A 929 0.96 -3.06 22.29
C PHE A 929 1.90 -2.37 21.26
N GLY A 930 1.52 -1.53 20.29
CA GLY A 930 0.30 -0.74 20.09
C GLY A 930 0.73 0.67 19.66
N VAL A 931 0.47 1.07 18.40
CA VAL A 931 0.85 2.37 17.83
C VAL A 931 -0.36 3.06 17.22
N ILE A 932 -0.65 4.29 17.66
CA ILE A 932 -1.41 5.28 16.90
C ILE A 932 -0.69 6.63 17.02
N ILE A 933 -0.60 7.35 15.90
CA ILE A 933 -0.05 8.70 15.77
C ILE A 933 -1.12 9.51 15.00
N PHE A 934 -1.40 10.77 15.38
CA PHE A 934 -1.34 11.94 14.48
C PHE A 934 -1.79 13.27 15.12
N PHE A 935 -1.50 14.36 14.40
CA PHE A 935 -1.87 15.77 14.60
C PHE A 935 -1.04 16.56 15.65
N ALA A 936 -0.64 17.83 15.41
CA ALA A 936 -0.52 18.59 14.15
C ALA A 936 0.32 19.89 14.30
N THR A 937 0.95 20.35 13.21
CA THR A 937 1.50 21.73 13.00
C THR A 937 2.65 22.18 13.94
N ALA A 938 3.43 23.25 13.71
CA ALA A 938 3.45 24.30 12.67
C ALA A 938 4.88 24.84 12.40
N LYS A 939 5.06 25.62 11.31
CA LYS A 939 5.91 26.84 11.10
C LYS A 939 7.33 26.97 11.74
N TRP A 940 8.34 27.65 11.17
CA TRP A 940 8.63 28.22 9.82
C TRP A 940 10.05 28.84 9.84
N LEU A 941 10.87 28.66 8.77
CA LEU A 941 12.09 29.45 8.46
C LEU A 941 13.33 29.29 9.41
N LYS A 942 14.59 29.61 9.04
CA LYS A 942 15.19 30.19 7.80
C LYS A 942 16.68 29.80 7.65
N PHE A 943 17.21 29.94 6.41
CA PHE A 943 18.62 30.17 6.02
C PHE A 943 19.64 28.99 6.12
N ARG A 944 20.63 28.86 5.22
CA ARG A 944 20.99 29.65 4.00
C ARG A 944 21.83 28.83 2.99
N LYS A 945 21.86 29.34 1.74
CA LYS A 945 22.77 29.02 0.62
C LYS A 945 22.49 27.70 -0.14
N ASN A 946 22.68 27.61 -1.45
CA ASN A 946 23.28 28.61 -2.38
C ASN A 946 22.68 28.55 -3.80
N GLN A 947 22.36 29.72 -4.36
CA GLN A 947 22.20 30.05 -5.80
C GLN A 947 21.12 29.31 -6.61
N GLU A 948 20.49 29.94 -7.61
CA GLU A 948 20.61 31.34 -8.07
C GLU A 948 19.58 32.28 -7.42
#